data_AF-A0A1L9GSL0-F1
#
_entry.id   AF-A0A1L9GSL0-F1
#
_cell.length_a   1.000
_cell.length_b   1.000
_cell.length_c   1.000
_cell.angle_alpha   90.00
_cell.angle_beta   90.00
_cell.angle_gamma   90.00
#
_symmetry.space_group_name_H-M   'P 1'
#
loop_
_entity.id
_entity.type
_entity.pdbx_description
1 polymer ?
#
loop_
_entity_poly.entity_id
_entity_poly.type
_entity_poly.pdbx_seq_one_letter_code
_entity_poly.pdbx_strand_id
1 'polypeptide(L)'
;MSYITDKFVFSPLVIAIFLATVIAGAVVSANNDILIGAKVWKTGMADWANTVSVTPGEQFKISLYRGNVGVVGVNAVRLVDNLPQNTSYVSGSTYVLAADGVTWNALSDDGTSLFDGAGLNIGTLAPFDFKNYKYTVVVNNFVPHNATNLSWSGPTLFFTDSSGSTSKNNTETNTVSLTNVPAISSFALNAGVYGLGDTITVTAVGAAGKLARVEIGPISFALSGSGSNYTGTYTIKAGDNVGTTPRIYFDNGNGTGSYRDAATSVIIGDGAPVVLTPPTSGGGGPGPVPGIVSAKIISSNGGSISSILGNDFDVTITVQKETFEDGTIVAVSKASDSQITSAPLATSLGTIIKESMVSIVVNRFGVPLYNFAKPVSIRFTYNPSELGGIDPSTVYVAYYEVGLAKWTALDSVVDTSAHTVTAKIEHPGLYGLISYLRSPFLLPTSGPVNTGNTGGQVLGNTVGIYPNGTLLKTEYSPEVWYIAEDQKHLIHSAEIFESRFNWKDIVTLPSRDQIDRYTQGAGVTFAPGTLVKEAGSPAVYRVSENGDIARIVSEKVFYGRGYSFGNVVEVSRGFLSSYTHIAPIDSVYTFYTGDLVKLSYSPAVYYIENGTRRIFTSSSVFYENAFKFKNVRTITRSQFDGLYTGSAMTYPDGSLVKGDSTSVYAISDQKKRPIISGADFEALRYTWANVIRIPESMLVAISQASGLRLIIASH
;
A
#
# COMPACT_ATOMS: atom_id res chain seq x y z
N MET A 1 31.61 -16.33 -14.54
CA MET A 1 31.16 -15.11 -15.25
C MET A 1 29.85 -14.66 -14.63
N SER A 2 29.67 -13.35 -14.44
CA SER A 2 28.53 -12.67 -13.77
C SER A 2 28.76 -12.29 -12.29
N TYR A 3 29.88 -11.58 -12.06
CA TYR A 3 30.10 -10.65 -10.96
C TYR A 3 30.08 -9.22 -11.54
N ILE A 4 29.04 -8.89 -12.31
CA ILE A 4 28.95 -7.64 -13.08
C ILE A 4 27.50 -7.13 -13.06
N THR A 5 26.99 -6.68 -11.92
CA THR A 5 25.75 -5.87 -11.86
C THR A 5 25.72 -4.93 -10.65
N ASP A 6 26.85 -4.32 -10.31
CA ASP A 6 26.87 -3.13 -9.42
C ASP A 6 27.73 -1.99 -10.00
N LYS A 7 28.41 -2.21 -11.14
CA LYS A 7 29.60 -1.41 -11.51
C LYS A 7 29.73 -0.99 -12.97
N PHE A 8 28.63 -0.88 -13.71
CA PHE A 8 28.67 -0.18 -15.00
C PHE A 8 27.64 0.95 -15.04
N VAL A 9 28.13 2.18 -14.89
CA VAL A 9 27.38 3.42 -15.17
C VAL A 9 27.27 3.65 -16.68
N PHE A 10 28.11 2.97 -17.48
CA PHE A 10 27.98 2.93 -18.94
C PHE A 10 27.01 1.83 -19.35
N SER A 11 26.00 2.19 -20.16
CA SER A 11 25.09 1.19 -20.72
C SER A 11 25.88 0.22 -21.63
N PRO A 12 25.45 -1.05 -21.74
CA PRO A 12 26.00 -2.00 -22.72
C PRO A 12 25.98 -1.47 -24.17
N LEU A 13 25.12 -0.48 -24.46
CA LEU A 13 25.02 0.17 -25.76
C LEU A 13 26.24 1.06 -26.07
N VAL A 14 26.86 1.69 -25.06
CA VAL A 14 28.06 2.51 -25.24
C VAL A 14 29.29 1.63 -25.49
N ILE A 15 29.36 0.45 -24.86
CA ILE A 15 30.36 -0.58 -25.15
C ILE A 15 30.14 -1.18 -26.55
N ALA A 16 28.89 -1.29 -27.02
CA ALA A 16 28.60 -1.73 -28.39
C ALA A 16 29.00 -0.68 -29.45
N ILE A 17 28.82 0.62 -29.17
CA ILE A 17 29.35 1.72 -30.00
C ILE A 17 30.89 1.68 -30.01
N PHE A 18 31.51 1.37 -28.86
CA PHE A 18 32.97 1.18 -28.70
C PHE A 18 33.53 0.08 -29.63
N LEU A 19 32.74 -0.94 -29.98
CA LEU A 19 33.13 -1.96 -30.96
C LEU A 19 32.86 -1.57 -32.43
N ALA A 20 31.97 -0.61 -32.70
CA ALA A 20 31.53 -0.27 -34.05
C ALA A 20 32.37 0.84 -34.72
N THR A 21 32.87 1.82 -33.98
CA THR A 21 33.61 2.98 -34.54
C THR A 21 35.08 2.72 -34.87
N VAL A 22 35.65 1.58 -34.45
CA VAL A 22 37.06 1.22 -34.77
C VAL A 22 37.23 0.82 -36.26
N ILE A 23 36.15 0.69 -37.03
CA ILE A 23 36.19 0.15 -38.41
C ILE A 23 36.12 1.24 -39.51
N ALA A 24 35.77 2.49 -39.21
CA ALA A 24 35.67 3.53 -40.24
C ALA A 24 36.55 4.74 -39.90
N GLY A 25 37.74 4.80 -40.52
CA GLY A 25 38.66 5.93 -40.41
C GLY A 25 38.08 7.24 -40.96
N ALA A 26 37.26 7.91 -40.17
CA ALA A 26 36.73 9.24 -40.44
C ALA A 26 37.40 10.30 -39.55
N VAL A 27 37.66 11.46 -40.14
CA VAL A 27 38.18 12.66 -39.48
C VAL A 27 37.14 13.20 -38.49
N VAL A 28 37.60 13.55 -37.30
CA VAL A 28 36.83 14.01 -36.13
C VAL A 28 35.97 15.24 -36.44
N SER A 29 34.68 15.19 -36.10
CA SER A 29 33.89 16.39 -35.79
C SER A 29 33.56 16.36 -34.29
N ALA A 30 34.10 17.30 -33.54
CA ALA A 30 34.33 17.22 -32.09
C ALA A 30 33.09 17.00 -31.19
N ASN A 31 31.88 17.14 -31.70
CA ASN A 31 30.65 16.92 -30.92
C ASN A 31 30.17 15.46 -30.88
N ASN A 32 30.63 14.58 -31.77
CA ASN A 32 30.19 13.18 -31.81
C ASN A 32 31.09 12.24 -31.00
N ASP A 33 32.33 12.66 -30.71
CA ASP A 33 33.35 11.81 -30.07
C ASP A 33 33.47 12.06 -28.56
N ILE A 34 32.78 13.08 -28.04
CA ILE A 34 32.72 13.38 -26.61
C ILE A 34 31.37 12.94 -26.06
N LEU A 35 31.42 12.06 -25.07
CA LEU A 35 30.26 11.55 -24.34
C LEU A 35 30.17 12.22 -22.98
N ILE A 36 28.96 12.62 -22.62
CA ILE A 36 28.62 13.08 -21.28
C ILE A 36 27.18 12.70 -20.96
N GLY A 37 26.98 12.13 -19.78
CA GLY A 37 25.65 11.89 -19.29
C GLY A 37 25.60 11.65 -17.80
N ALA A 38 24.40 11.34 -17.32
CA ALA A 38 24.20 11.06 -15.92
C ALA A 38 23.22 9.92 -15.67
N LYS A 39 23.37 9.27 -14.52
CA LYS A 39 22.43 8.27 -14.01
C LYS A 39 22.05 8.63 -12.59
N VAL A 40 20.89 8.14 -12.16
CA VAL A 40 20.35 8.29 -10.82
C VAL A 40 20.23 6.92 -10.14
N TRP A 41 20.39 6.91 -8.84
CA TRP A 41 20.24 5.71 -8.02
C TRP A 41 19.82 6.08 -6.61
N LYS A 42 19.00 5.25 -5.98
CA LYS A 42 18.73 5.33 -4.55
C LYS A 42 18.77 3.95 -3.91
N THR A 43 18.87 3.91 -2.58
CA THR A 43 18.83 2.67 -1.81
C THR A 43 17.56 1.88 -2.15
N GLY A 44 17.73 0.60 -2.52
CA GLY A 44 16.64 -0.27 -2.97
C GLY A 44 16.50 -0.40 -4.49
N MET A 45 17.21 0.42 -5.28
CA MET A 45 17.34 0.18 -6.73
C MET A 45 18.42 -0.86 -7.02
N ALA A 46 18.13 -1.76 -7.95
CA ALA A 46 19.08 -2.80 -8.39
C ALA A 46 20.29 -2.20 -9.12
N ASP A 47 20.06 -1.22 -10.00
CA ASP A 47 21.09 -0.62 -10.84
C ASP A 47 20.89 0.90 -10.97
N TRP A 48 21.94 1.60 -11.41
CA TRP A 48 21.85 2.99 -11.86
C TRP A 48 20.92 3.10 -13.06
N ALA A 49 20.00 4.07 -13.05
CA ALA A 49 18.98 4.22 -14.08
C ALA A 49 18.86 5.66 -14.56
N ASN A 50 18.05 5.87 -15.60
CA ASN A 50 17.70 7.22 -16.06
C ASN A 50 16.62 7.85 -15.18
N THR A 51 15.90 7.03 -14.41
CA THR A 51 14.73 7.46 -13.64
C THR A 51 14.83 7.02 -12.19
N VAL A 52 14.44 7.91 -11.28
CA VAL A 52 14.32 7.59 -9.84
C VAL A 52 13.06 8.25 -9.28
N SER A 53 12.39 7.57 -8.35
CA SER A 53 11.24 8.12 -7.61
C SER A 53 11.65 8.38 -6.18
N VAL A 54 11.48 9.61 -5.68
CA VAL A 54 11.92 10.06 -4.35
C VAL A 54 10.84 10.84 -3.62
N THR A 55 10.85 10.80 -2.28
CA THR A 55 9.98 11.65 -1.45
C THR A 55 10.73 12.89 -0.96
N PRO A 56 10.03 13.97 -0.54
CA PRO A 56 10.67 15.10 0.13
C PRO A 56 11.53 14.64 1.33
N GLY A 57 12.72 15.22 1.50
CA GLY A 57 13.70 14.80 2.52
C GLY A 57 14.50 13.54 2.20
N GLU A 58 14.17 12.78 1.15
CA GLU A 58 14.91 11.56 0.77
C GLU A 58 16.22 11.90 0.05
N GLN A 59 17.24 11.08 0.29
CA GLN A 59 18.51 11.17 -0.42
C GLN A 59 18.56 10.21 -1.63
N PHE A 60 19.15 10.68 -2.71
CA PHE A 60 19.52 9.85 -3.85
C PHE A 60 20.90 10.25 -4.38
N LYS A 61 21.48 9.39 -5.20
CA LYS A 61 22.80 9.61 -5.80
C LYS A 61 22.65 9.94 -7.27
N ILE A 62 23.50 10.84 -7.72
CA ILE A 62 23.73 11.16 -9.12
C ILE A 62 25.11 10.62 -9.47
N SER A 63 25.22 9.91 -10.58
CA SER A 63 26.51 9.59 -11.20
C SER A 63 26.63 10.34 -12.50
N LEU A 64 27.74 11.05 -12.67
CA LEU A 64 28.11 11.74 -13.90
C LEU A 64 29.18 10.92 -14.60
N TYR A 65 29.00 10.69 -15.89
CA TYR A 65 29.99 10.00 -16.70
C TYR A 65 30.44 10.88 -17.86
N ARG A 66 31.73 10.77 -18.19
CA ARG A 66 32.34 11.42 -19.34
C ARG A 66 33.29 10.49 -20.07
N GLY A 67 33.43 10.69 -21.37
CA GLY A 67 34.32 9.90 -22.20
C GLY A 67 34.75 10.62 -23.48
N ASN A 68 35.99 10.39 -23.90
CA ASN A 68 36.44 10.72 -25.25
C ASN A 68 36.62 9.41 -26.02
N VAL A 69 35.77 9.15 -27.00
CA VAL A 69 35.87 7.99 -27.89
C VAL A 69 36.69 8.29 -29.15
N GLY A 70 37.14 9.54 -29.32
CA GLY A 70 37.96 9.98 -30.44
C GLY A 70 39.46 9.70 -30.24
N VAL A 71 40.21 9.81 -31.33
CA VAL A 71 41.66 9.60 -31.39
C VAL A 71 42.48 10.86 -31.05
N VAL A 72 41.82 12.00 -30.82
CA VAL A 72 42.44 13.30 -30.47
C VAL A 72 41.97 13.73 -29.09
N GLY A 73 42.90 14.18 -28.23
CA GLY A 73 42.58 14.68 -26.90
C GLY A 73 42.07 16.12 -26.90
N VAL A 74 41.31 16.50 -25.87
CA VAL A 74 40.83 17.86 -25.64
C VAL A 74 41.36 18.43 -24.33
N ASN A 75 41.51 19.75 -24.26
CA ASN A 75 42.15 20.45 -23.15
C ASN A 75 41.18 21.39 -22.43
N ALA A 76 41.62 21.96 -21.31
CA ALA A 76 40.82 22.89 -20.49
C ALA A 76 39.44 22.32 -20.12
N VAL A 77 39.39 21.02 -19.83
CA VAL A 77 38.15 20.28 -19.62
C VAL A 77 37.57 20.58 -18.26
N ARG A 78 36.29 20.93 -18.26
CA ARG A 78 35.55 21.31 -17.06
C ARG A 78 34.17 20.68 -17.06
N LEU A 79 33.83 19.99 -15.98
CA LEU A 79 32.54 19.32 -15.79
C LEU A 79 31.67 20.16 -14.86
N VAL A 80 30.55 20.64 -15.38
CA VAL A 80 29.56 21.39 -14.62
C VAL A 80 28.28 20.56 -14.50
N ASP A 81 27.64 20.51 -13.34
CA ASP A 81 26.28 20.02 -13.20
C ASP A 81 25.47 20.94 -12.28
N ASN A 82 24.30 21.36 -12.77
CA ASN A 82 23.36 22.12 -11.96
C ASN A 82 22.46 21.12 -11.25
N LEU A 83 22.42 21.17 -9.92
CA LEU A 83 21.58 20.25 -9.14
C LEU A 83 20.11 20.32 -9.59
N PRO A 84 19.36 19.21 -9.49
CA PRO A 84 17.92 19.25 -9.69
C PRO A 84 17.25 20.31 -8.80
N GLN A 85 16.26 21.02 -9.32
CA GLN A 85 15.56 22.04 -8.53
C GLN A 85 14.96 21.43 -7.25
N ASN A 86 14.91 22.22 -6.18
CA ASN A 86 14.45 21.78 -4.84
C ASN A 86 15.28 20.64 -4.23
N THR A 87 16.57 20.56 -4.56
CA THR A 87 17.51 19.67 -3.88
C THR A 87 18.66 20.46 -3.29
N SER A 88 19.35 19.82 -2.34
CA SER A 88 20.60 20.30 -1.76
C SER A 88 21.66 19.23 -1.91
N TYR A 89 22.90 19.66 -2.13
CA TYR A 89 24.04 18.75 -2.18
C TYR A 89 24.43 18.29 -0.77
N VAL A 90 24.83 17.01 -0.64
CA VAL A 90 25.30 16.46 0.64
C VAL A 90 26.83 16.58 0.70
N SER A 91 27.33 17.45 1.59
CA SER A 91 28.76 17.68 1.77
C SER A 91 29.53 16.38 2.09
N GLY A 92 30.71 16.24 1.50
CA GLY A 92 31.58 15.07 1.64
C GLY A 92 31.12 13.85 0.85
N SER A 93 30.08 13.96 0.03
CA SER A 93 29.50 12.81 -0.69
C SER A 93 30.09 12.57 -2.07
N THR A 94 31.07 13.35 -2.52
CA THR A 94 31.65 13.23 -3.85
C THR A 94 32.73 12.16 -3.93
N TYR A 95 32.61 11.28 -4.92
CA TYR A 95 33.59 10.23 -5.22
C TYR A 95 33.89 10.17 -6.72
N VAL A 96 35.10 9.75 -7.05
CA VAL A 96 35.55 9.41 -8.41
C VAL A 96 35.85 7.91 -8.50
N LEU A 97 35.47 7.29 -9.62
CA LEU A 97 35.78 5.89 -9.87
C LEU A 97 37.28 5.74 -10.23
N ALA A 98 37.94 4.83 -9.53
CA ALA A 98 39.33 4.46 -9.77
C ALA A 98 39.46 3.71 -11.12
N ALA A 99 40.70 3.63 -11.61
CA ALA A 99 40.99 3.00 -12.90
C ALA A 99 40.69 1.48 -12.93
N ASP A 100 40.57 0.85 -11.76
CA ASP A 100 40.15 -0.56 -11.64
C ASP A 100 38.68 -0.79 -12.01
N GLY A 101 37.90 0.27 -12.24
CA GLY A 101 36.47 0.21 -12.56
C GLY A 101 35.59 -0.21 -11.37
N VAL A 102 36.18 -0.31 -10.17
CA VAL A 102 35.56 -0.95 -9.01
C VAL A 102 35.58 -0.01 -7.81
N THR A 103 36.71 0.61 -7.52
CA THR A 103 36.90 1.36 -6.28
C THR A 103 36.46 2.81 -6.44
N TRP A 104 35.75 3.37 -5.46
CA TRP A 104 35.34 4.77 -5.44
C TRP A 104 36.18 5.55 -4.44
N ASN A 105 36.96 6.51 -4.92
CA ASN A 105 37.83 7.35 -4.10
C ASN A 105 37.13 8.66 -3.78
N ALA A 106 37.16 9.10 -2.52
CA ALA A 106 36.56 10.36 -2.11
C ALA A 106 37.32 11.55 -2.71
N LEU A 107 36.59 12.60 -3.08
CA LEU A 107 37.16 13.92 -3.40
C LEU A 107 36.96 14.85 -2.20
N SER A 108 37.92 15.75 -1.98
CA SER A 108 37.79 16.82 -0.99
C SER A 108 36.78 17.84 -1.48
N ASP A 109 35.84 18.19 -0.62
CA ASP A 109 34.72 19.06 -0.91
C ASP A 109 34.59 20.11 0.20
N ASP A 110 34.32 21.36 -0.18
CA ASP A 110 34.24 22.54 0.68
C ASP A 110 32.85 22.82 1.27
N GLY A 111 31.87 21.95 1.00
CA GLY A 111 30.48 22.12 1.41
C GLY A 111 29.53 22.52 0.28
N THR A 112 30.06 22.76 -0.92
CA THR A 112 29.28 23.02 -2.14
C THR A 112 29.42 21.88 -3.14
N SER A 113 28.60 21.85 -4.20
CA SER A 113 28.83 20.81 -5.19
C SER A 113 30.11 21.15 -5.95
N LEU A 114 31.11 20.26 -5.93
CA LEU A 114 32.34 20.41 -6.74
C LEU A 114 32.06 20.59 -8.25
N PHE A 115 30.84 20.30 -8.69
CA PHE A 115 30.39 20.42 -10.07
C PHE A 115 29.54 21.67 -10.35
N ASP A 116 29.20 22.50 -9.36
CA ASP A 116 28.37 23.70 -9.60
C ASP A 116 29.20 24.91 -10.09
N GLY A 117 28.50 25.91 -10.63
CA GLY A 117 29.08 27.21 -11.01
C GLY A 117 30.27 27.11 -11.96
N ALA A 118 31.48 27.29 -11.42
CA ALA A 118 32.71 27.15 -12.19
C ALA A 118 32.95 25.70 -12.64
N GLY A 119 32.47 24.70 -11.91
CA GLY A 119 32.58 23.27 -12.23
C GLY A 119 33.95 22.65 -11.91
N LEU A 120 33.99 21.32 -11.95
CA LEU A 120 35.18 20.54 -11.65
C LEU A 120 36.18 20.66 -12.81
N ASN A 121 37.36 21.21 -12.54
CA ASN A 121 38.46 21.22 -13.49
C ASN A 121 39.09 19.82 -13.59
N ILE A 122 39.07 19.25 -14.79
CA ILE A 122 39.59 17.92 -15.10
C ILE A 122 40.91 18.01 -15.89
N GLY A 123 41.30 19.21 -16.33
CA GLY A 123 42.53 19.44 -17.08
C GLY A 123 42.40 18.97 -18.53
N THR A 124 42.94 17.80 -18.84
CA THR A 124 42.99 17.24 -20.20
C THR A 124 42.24 15.92 -20.28
N LEU A 125 41.52 15.71 -21.37
CA LEU A 125 40.81 14.47 -21.66
C LEU A 125 41.49 13.78 -22.84
N ALA A 126 42.33 12.80 -22.53
CA ALA A 126 43.10 12.06 -23.52
C ALA A 126 42.18 11.21 -24.44
N PRO A 127 42.67 10.77 -25.61
CA PRO A 127 41.98 9.77 -26.42
C PRO A 127 41.63 8.54 -25.60
N PHE A 128 40.40 8.04 -25.75
CA PHE A 128 39.91 6.83 -25.05
C PHE A 128 39.92 6.91 -23.51
N ASP A 129 39.88 8.11 -22.94
CA ASP A 129 39.82 8.30 -21.49
C ASP A 129 38.37 8.45 -20.98
N PHE A 130 38.03 7.69 -19.96
CA PHE A 130 36.69 7.63 -19.36
C PHE A 130 36.77 7.80 -17.85
N LYS A 131 35.89 8.63 -17.29
CA LYS A 131 35.75 8.80 -15.84
C LYS A 131 34.30 8.89 -15.44
N ASN A 132 34.04 8.39 -14.24
CA ASN A 132 32.77 8.49 -13.56
C ASN A 132 32.96 9.18 -12.22
N TYR A 133 32.05 10.09 -11.94
CA TYR A 133 31.90 10.75 -10.66
C TYR A 133 30.55 10.38 -10.09
N LYS A 134 30.42 10.42 -8.77
CA LYS A 134 29.11 10.34 -8.12
C LYS A 134 29.08 11.22 -6.89
N TYR A 135 27.89 11.68 -6.56
CA TYR A 135 27.61 12.37 -5.32
C TYR A 135 26.17 12.16 -4.88
N THR A 136 25.89 12.50 -3.63
CA THR A 136 24.57 12.40 -3.02
C THR A 136 23.90 13.77 -3.00
N VAL A 137 22.62 13.78 -3.32
CA VAL A 137 21.73 14.93 -3.18
C VAL A 137 20.57 14.56 -2.26
N VAL A 138 20.04 15.55 -1.55
CA VAL A 138 18.85 15.41 -0.73
C VAL A 138 17.73 16.27 -1.31
N VAL A 139 16.53 15.72 -1.44
CA VAL A 139 15.35 16.51 -1.79
C VAL A 139 15.02 17.40 -0.60
N ASN A 140 14.78 18.69 -0.83
CA ASN A 140 14.38 19.61 0.24
C ASN A 140 13.17 19.06 0.99
N ASN A 141 13.12 19.28 2.31
CA ASN A 141 12.07 18.72 3.16
C ASN A 141 10.66 19.13 2.73
N PHE A 142 10.50 20.31 2.12
CA PHE A 142 9.24 20.77 1.54
C PHE A 142 9.44 21.18 0.08
N VAL A 143 8.55 20.70 -0.79
CA VAL A 143 8.54 20.99 -2.24
C VAL A 143 7.20 21.61 -2.66
N PRO A 144 7.11 22.30 -3.81
CA PRO A 144 5.83 22.86 -4.28
C PRO A 144 4.73 21.80 -4.39
N HIS A 145 3.50 22.14 -3.99
CA HIS A 145 2.38 21.20 -3.90
C HIS A 145 1.97 20.50 -5.21
N ASN A 146 2.34 21.07 -6.36
CA ASN A 146 2.04 20.56 -7.70
C ASN A 146 3.27 19.93 -8.39
N ALA A 147 4.40 19.82 -7.69
CA ALA A 147 5.61 19.23 -8.25
C ALA A 147 5.48 17.71 -8.34
N THR A 148 5.46 17.18 -9.55
CA THR A 148 5.48 15.74 -9.83
C THR A 148 6.86 15.23 -10.25
N ASN A 149 7.71 16.11 -10.76
CA ASN A 149 9.09 15.82 -11.14
C ASN A 149 10.01 17.00 -10.75
N LEU A 150 11.28 16.71 -10.50
CA LEU A 150 12.32 17.72 -10.33
C LEU A 150 12.96 18.06 -11.68
N SER A 151 12.97 19.35 -12.01
CA SER A 151 13.63 19.86 -13.21
C SER A 151 15.14 19.77 -13.06
N TRP A 152 15.81 19.13 -14.02
CA TRP A 152 17.26 18.98 -14.05
C TRP A 152 17.78 19.01 -15.48
N SER A 153 18.75 19.88 -15.77
CA SER A 153 19.38 19.98 -17.09
C SER A 153 20.42 18.89 -17.36
N GLY A 154 20.85 18.17 -16.32
CA GLY A 154 21.99 17.26 -16.40
C GLY A 154 23.33 17.99 -16.53
N PRO A 155 24.41 17.21 -16.56
CA PRO A 155 25.76 17.76 -16.60
C PRO A 155 26.12 18.31 -17.98
N THR A 156 27.05 19.25 -17.99
CA THR A 156 27.62 19.90 -19.18
C THR A 156 29.15 19.84 -19.11
N LEU A 157 29.78 19.44 -20.21
CA LEU A 157 31.23 19.45 -20.36
C LEU A 157 31.63 20.67 -21.17
N PHE A 158 32.55 21.47 -20.64
CA PHE A 158 33.22 22.54 -21.38
C PHE A 158 34.65 22.11 -21.69
N PHE A 159 35.14 22.37 -22.90
CA PHE A 159 36.50 22.00 -23.30
C PHE A 159 36.98 22.84 -24.49
N THR A 160 38.28 22.80 -24.75
CA THR A 160 38.91 23.43 -25.91
C THR A 160 39.47 22.35 -26.83
N ASP A 161 39.10 22.42 -28.11
CA ASP A 161 39.60 21.57 -29.19
C ASP A 161 40.27 22.41 -30.30
N SER A 162 40.56 21.81 -31.45
CA SER A 162 41.19 22.49 -32.59
C SER A 162 40.36 23.62 -33.20
N SER A 163 39.06 23.70 -32.90
CA SER A 163 38.14 24.75 -33.34
C SER A 163 37.95 25.86 -32.31
N GLY A 164 38.46 25.68 -31.08
CA GLY A 164 38.35 26.63 -29.98
C GLY A 164 37.56 26.08 -28.79
N SER A 165 37.06 26.97 -27.94
CA SER A 165 36.27 26.59 -26.76
C SER A 165 34.84 26.24 -27.14
N THR A 166 34.36 25.09 -26.65
CA THR A 166 33.04 24.54 -26.95
C THR A 166 32.43 23.85 -25.71
N SER A 167 31.18 23.39 -25.81
CA SER A 167 30.52 22.61 -24.77
C SER A 167 29.63 21.48 -25.31
N LYS A 168 29.43 20.47 -24.48
CA LYS A 168 28.53 19.34 -24.72
C LYS A 168 27.60 19.16 -23.52
N ASN A 169 26.30 19.21 -23.78
CA ASN A 169 25.28 18.97 -22.76
C ASN A 169 25.00 17.47 -22.61
N ASN A 170 24.40 17.11 -21.48
CA ASN A 170 23.87 15.78 -21.18
C ASN A 170 23.16 15.17 -22.39
N THR A 171 23.55 13.96 -22.76
CA THR A 171 22.96 13.24 -23.90
C THR A 171 21.80 12.32 -23.50
N GLU A 172 21.53 12.17 -22.21
CA GLU A 172 20.46 11.31 -21.72
C GLU A 172 19.28 12.10 -21.14
N THR A 173 18.07 11.56 -21.33
CA THR A 173 16.90 12.07 -20.62
C THR A 173 16.85 11.42 -19.24
N ASN A 174 17.09 12.22 -18.21
CA ASN A 174 16.96 11.80 -16.81
C ASN A 174 15.66 12.33 -16.21
N THR A 175 15.00 11.52 -15.37
CA THR A 175 13.74 11.91 -14.71
C THR A 175 13.81 11.61 -13.22
N VAL A 176 13.58 12.62 -12.40
CA VAL A 176 13.47 12.49 -10.95
C VAL A 176 12.03 12.76 -10.56
N SER A 177 11.26 11.72 -10.26
CA SER A 177 9.84 11.81 -9.92
C SER A 177 9.64 11.96 -8.42
N LEU A 178 8.69 12.81 -8.03
CA LEU A 178 8.32 13.03 -6.64
C LEU A 178 7.13 12.15 -6.25
N THR A 179 7.24 11.47 -5.11
CA THR A 179 6.15 10.69 -4.51
C THR A 179 5.87 11.16 -3.08
N ASN A 180 4.70 10.80 -2.55
CA ASN A 180 4.26 11.18 -1.19
C ASN A 180 4.29 12.71 -0.93
N VAL A 181 4.03 13.52 -1.97
CA VAL A 181 3.85 14.96 -1.85
C VAL A 181 2.39 15.21 -1.45
N PRO A 182 2.09 15.68 -0.21
CA PRO A 182 0.72 15.90 0.21
C PRO A 182 0.07 16.99 -0.63
N ALA A 183 -1.15 16.74 -1.11
CA ALA A 183 -1.87 17.69 -1.94
C ALA A 183 -2.29 18.94 -1.14
N ILE A 184 -2.21 20.11 -1.76
CA ILE A 184 -2.79 21.36 -1.27
C ILE A 184 -3.69 21.91 -2.38
N SER A 185 -5.00 21.77 -2.19
CA SER A 185 -6.04 22.14 -3.17
C SER A 185 -6.44 23.60 -3.06
N SER A 186 -6.41 24.18 -1.86
CA SER A 186 -6.66 25.60 -1.67
C SER A 186 -5.90 26.16 -0.47
N PHE A 187 -5.62 27.46 -0.54
CA PHE A 187 -5.04 28.25 0.54
C PHE A 187 -5.57 29.68 0.41
N ALA A 188 -6.27 30.15 1.44
CA ALA A 188 -6.90 31.46 1.45
C ALA A 188 -6.77 32.12 2.83
N LEU A 189 -6.71 33.44 2.81
CA LEU A 189 -6.75 34.30 3.99
C LEU A 189 -7.95 35.24 3.84
N ASN A 190 -8.48 35.77 4.95
CA ASN A 190 -9.41 36.90 4.85
C ASN A 190 -8.74 38.08 4.14
N ALA A 191 -9.51 38.85 3.36
CA ALA A 191 -8.99 40.02 2.64
C ALA A 191 -9.03 41.27 3.55
N GLY A 192 -7.94 42.04 3.61
CA GLY A 192 -7.89 43.30 4.36
C GLY A 192 -6.48 43.91 4.46
N VAL A 193 -6.42 45.20 4.80
CA VAL A 193 -5.24 45.84 5.40
C VAL A 193 -5.34 45.59 6.90
N TYR A 194 -4.31 45.04 7.51
CA TYR A 194 -4.37 44.63 8.91
C TYR A 194 -3.67 45.64 9.82
N GLY A 195 -4.26 45.93 10.97
CA GLY A 195 -3.69 46.72 12.05
C GLY A 195 -3.32 45.87 13.28
N LEU A 196 -2.72 46.50 14.28
CA LEU A 196 -2.41 45.87 15.57
C LEU A 196 -3.70 45.34 16.23
N GLY A 197 -3.69 44.09 16.68
CA GLY A 197 -4.84 43.44 17.30
C GLY A 197 -5.86 42.83 16.31
N ASP A 198 -5.70 43.06 15.02
CA ASP A 198 -6.51 42.37 14.01
C ASP A 198 -6.15 40.89 13.96
N THR A 199 -7.14 40.08 13.61
CA THR A 199 -6.99 38.62 13.50
C THR A 199 -7.00 38.20 12.03
N ILE A 200 -5.88 37.62 11.60
CA ILE A 200 -5.76 36.92 10.33
C ILE A 200 -6.42 35.55 10.50
N THR A 201 -7.42 35.26 9.69
CA THR A 201 -8.07 33.95 9.58
C THR A 201 -7.58 33.27 8.32
N VAL A 202 -7.01 32.08 8.50
CA VAL A 202 -6.49 31.25 7.41
C VAL A 202 -7.37 30.03 7.23
N THR A 203 -7.66 29.70 5.97
CA THR A 203 -8.32 28.46 5.58
C THR A 203 -7.52 27.77 4.49
N ALA A 204 -7.46 26.44 4.54
CA ALA A 204 -6.79 25.63 3.53
C ALA A 204 -7.48 24.28 3.36
N VAL A 205 -7.39 23.74 2.14
CA VAL A 205 -7.87 22.40 1.82
C VAL A 205 -6.71 21.59 1.27
N GLY A 206 -6.48 20.40 1.80
CA GLY A 206 -5.39 19.53 1.35
C GLY A 206 -5.53 18.09 1.80
N ALA A 207 -4.45 17.32 1.72
CA ALA A 207 -4.42 15.91 2.12
C ALA A 207 -4.78 15.75 3.60
N ALA A 208 -5.72 14.85 3.90
CA ALA A 208 -6.20 14.62 5.25
C ALA A 208 -5.13 13.99 6.16
N GLY A 209 -5.21 14.28 7.46
CA GLY A 209 -4.33 13.70 8.47
C GLY A 209 -2.89 14.23 8.44
N LYS A 210 -2.64 15.31 7.70
CA LYS A 210 -1.35 16.00 7.65
C LYS A 210 -1.28 17.08 8.72
N LEU A 211 -0.08 17.39 9.19
CA LEU A 211 0.15 18.55 10.06
C LEU A 211 0.27 19.79 9.17
N ALA A 212 -0.57 20.80 9.40
CA ALA A 212 -0.56 22.03 8.61
C ALA A 212 -0.06 23.20 9.44
N ARG A 213 0.83 24.01 8.86
CA ARG A 213 1.31 25.27 9.46
C ARG A 213 1.39 26.36 8.39
N VAL A 214 1.28 27.61 8.82
CA VAL A 214 1.45 28.78 7.96
C VAL A 214 2.63 29.60 8.47
N GLU A 215 3.43 30.09 7.54
CA GLU A 215 4.51 31.03 7.77
C GLU A 215 4.20 32.36 7.07
N ILE A 216 4.36 33.46 7.79
CA ILE A 216 4.24 34.83 7.26
C ILE A 216 5.42 35.65 7.80
N GLY A 217 6.46 35.80 6.98
CA GLY A 217 7.74 36.37 7.44
C GLY A 217 8.32 35.53 8.59
N PRO A 218 8.62 36.13 9.75
CA PRO A 218 9.13 35.39 10.92
C PRO A 218 8.04 34.67 11.73
N ILE A 219 6.76 34.90 11.44
CA ILE A 219 5.64 34.34 12.20
C ILE A 219 5.35 32.92 11.69
N SER A 220 5.17 31.97 12.62
CA SER A 220 4.75 30.60 12.32
C SER A 220 3.67 30.14 13.30
N PHE A 221 2.58 29.58 12.78
CA PHE A 221 1.51 28.99 13.61
C PHE A 221 0.85 27.80 12.92
N ALA A 222 0.35 26.87 13.73
CA ALA A 222 -0.33 25.67 13.25
C ALA A 222 -1.79 25.94 12.87
N LEU A 223 -2.31 25.16 11.93
CA LEU A 223 -3.73 25.12 11.60
C LEU A 223 -4.34 23.89 12.26
N SER A 224 -5.52 24.05 12.85
CA SER A 224 -6.36 22.95 13.28
C SER A 224 -7.26 22.55 12.11
N GLY A 225 -7.23 21.27 11.77
CA GLY A 225 -8.02 20.76 10.66
C GLY A 225 -8.62 19.40 10.97
N SER A 226 -9.68 19.07 10.24
CA SER A 226 -10.20 17.71 10.23
C SER A 226 -10.71 17.33 8.84
N GLY A 227 -10.46 16.06 8.51
CA GLY A 227 -10.43 15.62 7.12
C GLY A 227 -9.44 16.45 6.33
N SER A 228 -9.89 16.98 5.19
CA SER A 228 -9.09 17.79 4.29
C SER A 228 -9.12 19.29 4.57
N ASN A 229 -9.93 19.76 5.52
CA ASN A 229 -10.11 21.20 5.78
C ASN A 229 -9.32 21.64 7.01
N TYR A 230 -8.56 22.72 6.88
CA TYR A 230 -7.67 23.27 7.90
C TYR A 230 -7.98 24.74 8.10
N THR A 231 -8.05 25.17 9.35
CA THR A 231 -8.31 26.56 9.76
C THR A 231 -7.36 26.99 10.85
N GLY A 232 -6.97 28.25 10.87
CA GLY A 232 -6.17 28.80 11.95
C GLY A 232 -6.35 30.30 12.05
N THR A 233 -6.07 30.86 13.22
CA THR A 233 -6.10 32.31 13.42
C THR A 233 -4.80 32.78 14.04
N TYR A 234 -4.41 34.00 13.68
CA TYR A 234 -3.28 34.69 14.29
C TYR A 234 -3.63 36.15 14.54
N THR A 235 -3.46 36.61 15.78
CA THR A 235 -3.67 38.01 16.17
C THR A 235 -2.36 38.77 16.10
N ILE A 236 -2.34 39.88 15.36
CA ILE A 236 -1.14 40.71 15.15
C ILE A 236 -0.70 41.36 16.45
N LYS A 237 0.60 41.23 16.74
CA LYS A 237 1.24 41.74 17.95
C LYS A 237 2.18 42.90 17.62
N ALA A 238 2.47 43.72 18.63
CA ALA A 238 3.43 44.81 18.49
C ALA A 238 4.83 44.24 18.19
N GLY A 239 5.46 44.71 17.11
CA GLY A 239 6.76 44.21 16.63
C GLY A 239 6.69 43.22 15.47
N ASP A 240 5.49 42.79 15.04
CA ASP A 240 5.29 41.97 13.85
C ASP A 240 5.57 42.81 12.57
N ASN A 241 6.63 42.49 11.81
CA ASN A 241 6.95 43.13 10.53
C ASN A 241 6.51 42.22 9.37
N VAL A 242 5.44 42.56 8.65
CA VAL A 242 4.82 41.65 7.69
C VAL A 242 4.63 42.31 6.32
N GLY A 243 5.50 41.92 5.37
CA GLY A 243 5.52 42.34 3.96
C GLY A 243 5.95 41.20 3.02
N THR A 244 5.66 39.96 3.39
CA THR A 244 6.06 38.74 2.66
C THR A 244 4.83 37.94 2.24
N THR A 245 4.96 37.15 1.17
CA THR A 245 3.90 36.26 0.71
C THR A 245 3.70 35.12 1.72
N PRO A 246 2.51 34.97 2.32
CA PRO A 246 2.22 33.84 3.21
C PRO A 246 2.45 32.51 2.51
N ARG A 247 2.95 31.52 3.24
CA ARG A 247 3.15 30.15 2.74
C ARG A 247 2.52 29.15 3.70
N ILE A 248 1.75 28.22 3.17
CA ILE A 248 1.25 27.08 3.92
C ILE A 248 2.11 25.84 3.64
N TYR A 249 2.33 25.03 4.66
CA TYR A 249 3.01 23.74 4.60
C TYR A 249 2.09 22.63 5.06
N PHE A 250 2.10 21.51 4.34
CA PHE A 250 1.49 20.25 4.75
C PHE A 250 2.59 19.23 4.99
N ASP A 251 2.71 18.75 6.22
CA ASP A 251 3.73 17.80 6.67
C ASP A 251 3.14 16.39 6.82
N ASN A 252 3.90 15.39 6.38
CA ASN A 252 3.57 13.97 6.44
C ASN A 252 3.70 13.36 7.85
N GLY A 253 4.01 14.15 8.88
CA GLY A 253 4.23 13.71 10.26
C GLY A 253 5.69 13.39 10.58
N ASN A 254 6.61 13.74 9.68
CA ASN A 254 8.04 13.42 9.79
C ASN A 254 8.94 14.61 9.46
N GLY A 255 8.41 15.84 9.41
CA GLY A 255 9.19 17.03 9.08
C GLY A 255 9.30 17.29 7.58
N THR A 256 8.56 16.56 6.74
CA THR A 256 8.65 16.64 5.28
C THR A 256 7.28 16.70 4.62
N GLY A 257 7.17 17.31 3.44
CA GLY A 257 5.93 17.33 2.69
C GLY A 257 5.92 18.38 1.59
N SER A 258 4.86 19.19 1.54
CA SER A 258 4.65 20.16 0.46
C SER A 258 4.34 21.56 0.97
N TYR A 259 4.50 22.56 0.09
CA TYR A 259 4.11 23.93 0.38
C TYR A 259 3.34 24.60 -0.77
N ARG A 260 2.59 25.65 -0.43
CA ARG A 260 1.89 26.53 -1.38
C ARG A 260 1.96 27.98 -0.90
N ASP A 261 2.28 28.89 -1.81
CA ASP A 261 2.25 30.33 -1.57
C ASP A 261 0.84 30.89 -1.76
N ALA A 262 0.48 31.90 -0.97
CA ALA A 262 -0.77 32.62 -1.12
C ALA A 262 -0.76 33.47 -2.39
N ALA A 263 -1.94 33.71 -2.97
CA ALA A 263 -2.09 34.58 -4.14
C ALA A 263 -1.90 36.07 -3.82
N THR A 264 -2.00 36.45 -2.54
CA THR A 264 -1.92 37.85 -2.08
C THR A 264 -0.97 37.96 -0.88
N SER A 265 -0.13 38.98 -0.88
CA SER A 265 0.72 39.30 0.28
C SER A 265 -0.10 39.93 1.41
N VAL A 266 0.34 39.73 2.66
CA VAL A 266 -0.21 40.43 3.82
C VAL A 266 0.52 41.77 3.99
N ILE A 267 -0.24 42.86 4.13
CA ILE A 267 0.27 44.21 4.38
C ILE A 267 -0.31 44.70 5.71
N ILE A 268 0.55 45.10 6.64
CA ILE A 268 0.15 45.79 7.87
C ILE A 268 0.15 47.30 7.59
N GLY A 269 -1.01 47.94 7.74
CA GLY A 269 -1.15 49.39 7.58
C GLY A 269 -0.85 50.11 8.88
N ASP A 270 0.10 51.04 8.87
CA ASP A 270 0.36 51.90 10.02
C ASP A 270 -0.69 53.03 10.04
N GLY A 271 -1.57 53.05 11.04
CA GLY A 271 -2.51 54.17 11.22
C GLY A 271 -3.63 53.95 12.24
N ALA A 272 -3.55 54.66 13.37
CA ALA A 272 -4.71 55.11 14.15
C ALA A 272 -4.91 56.63 13.92
N PRO A 273 -6.02 57.32 14.32
CA PRO A 273 -7.28 56.89 14.96
C PRO A 273 -8.59 57.58 14.39
N VAL A 274 -9.75 57.33 15.05
CA VAL A 274 -10.93 58.23 15.31
C VAL A 274 -12.30 57.96 14.62
N VAL A 275 -13.28 57.64 15.49
CA VAL A 275 -14.73 58.03 15.61
C VAL A 275 -15.48 58.63 14.39
N LEU A 276 -16.69 58.12 14.07
CA LEU A 276 -17.99 58.85 13.99
C LEU A 276 -19.19 57.91 13.64
N THR A 277 -20.38 58.31 14.10
CA THR A 277 -21.70 57.64 14.29
C THR A 277 -22.55 57.32 13.03
N PRO A 278 -23.64 56.49 13.15
CA PRO A 278 -24.50 55.96 12.04
C PRO A 278 -25.54 57.01 11.54
N PRO A 279 -26.43 56.81 10.51
CA PRO A 279 -27.07 55.57 10.00
C PRO A 279 -27.38 55.49 8.47
N THR A 280 -27.87 54.35 7.97
CA THR A 280 -29.21 54.17 7.32
C THR A 280 -29.35 52.85 6.53
N SER A 281 -30.62 52.44 6.47
CA SER A 281 -31.29 51.26 5.94
C SER A 281 -31.04 50.86 4.47
N GLY A 282 -31.22 49.56 4.19
CA GLY A 282 -31.57 49.07 2.85
C GLY A 282 -31.60 47.54 2.80
N GLY A 283 -32.81 46.96 2.78
CA GLY A 283 -33.03 45.51 2.79
C GLY A 283 -32.92 44.83 1.42
N GLY A 284 -32.94 43.49 1.46
CA GLY A 284 -33.10 42.60 0.31
C GLY A 284 -32.93 41.13 0.76
N GLY A 285 -34.02 40.37 0.73
CA GLY A 285 -34.22 39.16 1.53
C GLY A 285 -33.47 37.89 1.08
N PRO A 286 -33.50 36.83 1.92
CA PRO A 286 -32.89 35.54 1.63
C PRO A 286 -33.81 34.68 0.77
N GLY A 287 -33.29 34.17 -0.35
CA GLY A 287 -33.86 32.99 -1.01
C GLY A 287 -33.62 31.74 -0.15
N PRO A 288 -34.58 30.80 -0.09
CA PRO A 288 -34.51 29.66 0.84
C PRO A 288 -33.51 28.61 0.35
N VAL A 289 -32.60 28.19 1.22
CA VAL A 289 -31.84 26.95 1.04
C VAL A 289 -32.49 25.89 1.94
N PRO A 290 -33.13 24.83 1.40
CA PRO A 290 -33.60 23.68 2.17
C PRO A 290 -32.41 22.86 2.68
N GLY A 291 -32.35 22.29 3.89
CA GLY A 291 -33.25 22.30 5.04
C GLY A 291 -32.54 21.60 6.20
N ILE A 292 -32.24 22.33 7.27
CA ILE A 292 -31.80 21.76 8.56
C ILE A 292 -33.08 21.25 9.23
N VAL A 293 -33.27 19.93 9.29
CA VAL A 293 -34.53 19.38 9.79
C VAL A 293 -34.59 19.42 11.32
N SER A 294 -33.47 19.30 12.05
CA SER A 294 -33.42 19.56 13.50
C SER A 294 -31.98 19.83 13.99
N ALA A 295 -31.75 20.93 14.70
CA ALA A 295 -30.48 21.22 15.37
C ALA A 295 -30.72 21.70 16.81
N LYS A 296 -29.92 21.22 17.76
CA LYS A 296 -30.07 21.57 19.17
C LYS A 296 -28.70 21.72 19.85
N ILE A 297 -28.59 22.73 20.71
CA ILE A 297 -27.47 22.84 21.65
C ILE A 297 -27.70 21.82 22.76
N ILE A 298 -26.80 20.85 22.85
CA ILE A 298 -26.72 19.84 23.92
C ILE A 298 -25.69 20.32 24.94
N SER A 299 -26.09 20.31 26.20
CA SER A 299 -25.19 20.58 27.33
C SER A 299 -24.58 19.29 27.86
N SER A 300 -23.64 19.43 28.79
CA SER A 300 -23.06 18.35 29.59
C SER A 300 -24.09 17.53 30.37
N ASN A 301 -25.34 17.98 30.48
CA ASN A 301 -26.41 17.17 31.06
C ASN A 301 -27.04 16.15 30.09
N GLY A 302 -26.60 16.12 28.83
CA GLY A 302 -27.17 15.26 27.80
C GLY A 302 -28.50 15.79 27.26
N GLY A 303 -29.23 14.95 26.54
CA GLY A 303 -30.54 15.30 25.99
C GLY A 303 -30.90 14.50 24.75
N SER A 304 -32.15 14.67 24.28
CA SER A 304 -32.63 14.05 23.06
C SER A 304 -32.92 15.09 21.96
N ILE A 305 -32.70 14.67 20.72
CA ILE A 305 -33.03 15.37 19.49
C ILE A 305 -33.82 14.39 18.64
N SER A 306 -34.98 14.82 18.15
CA SER A 306 -35.79 14.02 17.22
C SER A 306 -35.90 14.78 15.91
N SER A 307 -35.83 14.07 14.80
CA SER A 307 -36.02 14.62 13.46
C SER A 307 -36.97 13.72 12.69
N ILE A 308 -37.96 14.34 12.04
CA ILE A 308 -38.98 13.67 11.23
C ILE A 308 -38.53 13.76 9.76
N LEU A 309 -38.31 12.63 9.09
CA LEU A 309 -37.73 12.60 7.74
C LEU A 309 -38.76 12.77 6.61
N GLY A 310 -40.02 13.02 6.98
CA GLY A 310 -41.14 13.27 6.07
C GLY A 310 -41.74 12.03 5.40
N ASN A 311 -41.08 10.86 5.49
CA ASN A 311 -41.44 9.60 4.83
C ASN A 311 -41.69 8.46 5.86
N ASP A 312 -42.37 8.73 6.97
CA ASP A 312 -42.69 7.78 8.05
C ASP A 312 -41.49 7.08 8.75
N PHE A 313 -40.27 7.57 8.52
CA PHE A 313 -39.12 7.27 9.37
C PHE A 313 -38.82 8.46 10.28
N ASP A 314 -38.76 8.19 11.58
CA ASP A 314 -38.31 9.15 12.58
C ASP A 314 -36.97 8.72 13.15
N VAL A 315 -36.06 9.68 13.32
CA VAL A 315 -34.78 9.43 13.99
C VAL A 315 -34.73 10.17 15.31
N THR A 316 -34.41 9.45 16.38
CA THR A 316 -34.11 10.03 17.69
C THR A 316 -32.65 9.79 18.02
N ILE A 317 -31.94 10.87 18.36
CA ILE A 317 -30.59 10.84 18.94
C ILE A 317 -30.70 11.14 20.42
N THR A 318 -30.26 10.21 21.26
CA THR A 318 -30.23 10.37 22.72
C THR A 318 -28.79 10.41 23.21
N VAL A 319 -28.42 11.56 23.74
CA VAL A 319 -27.10 11.88 24.26
C VAL A 319 -27.11 11.71 25.78
N GLN A 320 -26.17 10.91 26.29
CA GLN A 320 -26.01 10.69 27.72
C GLN A 320 -25.29 11.88 28.39
N LYS A 321 -25.40 11.99 29.71
CA LYS A 321 -24.67 13.00 30.49
C LYS A 321 -23.16 12.92 30.24
N GLU A 322 -22.53 14.08 30.11
CA GLU A 322 -21.10 14.29 29.85
C GLU A 322 -20.61 13.69 28.52
N THR A 323 -21.52 13.35 27.60
CA THR A 323 -21.12 12.92 26.25
C THR A 323 -20.55 14.10 25.45
N PHE A 324 -21.09 15.30 25.66
CA PHE A 324 -20.66 16.54 25.04
C PHE A 324 -20.47 17.63 26.09
N GLU A 325 -19.53 18.54 25.85
CA GLU A 325 -19.36 19.74 26.67
C GLU A 325 -20.43 20.80 26.34
N ASP A 326 -20.67 21.72 27.28
CA ASP A 326 -21.62 22.81 27.09
C ASP A 326 -21.32 23.63 25.83
N GLY A 327 -22.37 23.97 25.09
CA GLY A 327 -22.28 24.71 23.82
C GLY A 327 -22.09 23.84 22.58
N THR A 328 -22.24 22.52 22.69
CA THR A 328 -22.19 21.60 21.54
C THR A 328 -23.52 21.56 20.80
N ILE A 329 -23.53 21.89 19.51
CA ILE A 329 -24.66 21.77 18.60
C ILE A 329 -24.62 20.40 17.94
N VAL A 330 -25.67 19.60 18.14
CA VAL A 330 -25.91 18.38 17.36
C VAL A 330 -27.03 18.67 16.37
N ALA A 331 -26.76 18.44 15.10
CA ALA A 331 -27.69 18.59 14.00
C ALA A 331 -27.95 17.25 13.33
N VAL A 332 -29.21 16.95 13.10
CA VAL A 332 -29.66 15.76 12.37
C VAL A 332 -30.51 16.25 11.20
N SER A 333 -30.19 15.74 10.02
CA SER A 333 -30.86 16.13 8.78
C SER A 333 -31.04 14.91 7.88
N LYS A 334 -32.01 14.97 6.98
CA LYS A 334 -32.12 14.00 5.89
C LYS A 334 -30.84 14.08 5.03
N ALA A 335 -30.37 12.93 4.55
CA ALA A 335 -29.25 12.91 3.62
C ALA A 335 -29.59 13.70 2.34
N SER A 336 -28.67 14.53 1.87
CA SER A 336 -28.82 15.27 0.60
C SER A 336 -28.76 14.33 -0.61
N ASP A 337 -29.33 14.73 -1.75
CA ASP A 337 -29.25 13.93 -2.99
C ASP A 337 -27.80 13.62 -3.40
N SER A 338 -26.87 14.53 -3.15
CA SER A 338 -25.43 14.31 -3.37
C SER A 338 -24.86 13.22 -2.43
N GLN A 339 -25.24 13.21 -1.15
CA GLN A 339 -24.83 12.16 -0.21
C GLN A 339 -25.45 10.80 -0.53
N ILE A 340 -26.71 10.79 -1.00
CA ILE A 340 -27.40 9.57 -1.39
C ILE A 340 -26.80 8.99 -2.68
N THR A 341 -26.46 9.83 -3.65
CA THR A 341 -25.86 9.39 -4.92
C THR A 341 -24.39 8.99 -4.80
N SER A 342 -23.66 9.56 -3.83
CA SER A 342 -22.26 9.21 -3.55
C SER A 342 -22.09 7.99 -2.65
N ALA A 343 -23.16 7.49 -2.02
CA ALA A 343 -23.16 6.26 -1.24
C ALA A 343 -23.80 5.10 -2.02
N PRO A 344 -23.19 3.91 -2.06
CA PRO A 344 -23.78 2.77 -2.75
C PRO A 344 -25.05 2.31 -2.03
N LEU A 345 -26.17 2.17 -2.75
CA LEU A 345 -27.44 1.70 -2.19
C LEU A 345 -27.53 0.17 -2.09
N ALA A 346 -26.67 -0.54 -2.83
CA ALA A 346 -26.54 -1.99 -2.78
C ALA A 346 -25.15 -2.37 -2.26
N THR A 347 -25.11 -3.34 -1.36
CA THR A 347 -23.88 -3.81 -0.72
C THR A 347 -23.89 -5.33 -0.59
N SER A 348 -22.76 -5.95 -0.20
CA SER A 348 -22.69 -7.38 0.12
C SER A 348 -23.52 -7.76 1.35
N LEU A 349 -23.81 -6.79 2.24
CA LEU A 349 -24.66 -6.94 3.43
C LEU A 349 -26.15 -6.82 3.11
N GLY A 350 -26.51 -6.48 1.86
CA GLY A 350 -27.88 -6.27 1.39
C GLY A 350 -28.15 -4.82 0.95
N THR A 351 -29.41 -4.38 1.01
CA THR A 351 -29.84 -3.11 0.41
C THR A 351 -30.07 -2.04 1.47
N ILE A 352 -29.50 -0.86 1.25
CA ILE A 352 -29.74 0.34 2.07
C ILE A 352 -31.12 0.90 1.73
N ILE A 353 -31.93 1.13 2.76
CA ILE A 353 -33.23 1.78 2.61
C ILE A 353 -32.98 3.28 2.46
N LYS A 354 -32.96 3.75 1.22
CA LYS A 354 -32.58 5.12 0.83
C LYS A 354 -33.33 6.19 1.64
N GLU A 355 -34.61 5.97 1.88
CA GLU A 355 -35.52 6.89 2.57
C GLU A 355 -35.18 7.06 4.05
N SER A 356 -34.46 6.09 4.64
CA SER A 356 -34.00 6.12 6.04
C SER A 356 -32.67 6.85 6.25
N MET A 357 -32.01 7.34 5.20
CA MET A 357 -30.66 7.91 5.31
C MET A 357 -30.65 9.30 5.97
N VAL A 358 -29.81 9.44 7.01
CA VAL A 358 -29.66 10.66 7.80
C VAL A 358 -28.20 11.09 7.93
N SER A 359 -27.98 12.40 7.88
CA SER A 359 -26.69 13.03 8.12
C SER A 359 -26.69 13.65 9.51
N ILE A 360 -25.77 13.18 10.36
CA ILE A 360 -25.52 13.71 11.70
C ILE A 360 -24.27 14.57 11.65
N VAL A 361 -24.41 15.83 12.05
CA VAL A 361 -23.31 16.80 12.15
C VAL A 361 -23.27 17.30 13.58
N VAL A 362 -22.10 17.24 14.22
CA VAL A 362 -21.91 17.74 15.58
C VAL A 362 -20.84 18.82 15.55
N ASN A 363 -21.14 19.99 16.09
CA ASN A 363 -20.24 21.14 16.15
C ASN A 363 -20.17 21.70 17.55
N ARG A 364 -19.01 22.14 18.00
CA ARG A 364 -18.83 22.88 19.24
C ARG A 364 -18.16 24.21 18.92
N PHE A 365 -18.84 25.33 19.22
CA PHE A 365 -18.35 26.68 18.90
C PHE A 365 -17.88 26.86 17.45
N GLY A 366 -18.57 26.22 16.50
CA GLY A 366 -18.21 26.26 15.07
C GLY A 366 -17.14 25.25 14.62
N VAL A 367 -16.61 24.43 15.53
CA VAL A 367 -15.65 23.36 15.23
C VAL A 367 -16.38 22.02 15.15
N PRO A 368 -16.26 21.24 14.07
CA PRO A 368 -16.91 19.95 13.99
C PRO A 368 -16.24 18.95 14.95
N LEU A 369 -17.05 18.16 15.63
CA LEU A 369 -16.63 17.02 16.44
C LEU A 369 -16.63 15.78 15.54
N TYR A 370 -15.62 14.91 15.69
CA TYR A 370 -15.45 13.72 14.82
C TYR A 370 -15.56 12.41 15.58
N ASN A 371 -15.51 12.45 16.92
CA ASN A 371 -15.79 11.32 17.80
C ASN A 371 -16.56 11.83 19.03
N PHE A 372 -17.33 10.97 19.67
CA PHE A 372 -18.09 11.27 20.88
C PHE A 372 -17.32 10.78 22.10
N ALA A 373 -17.36 11.53 23.20
CA ALA A 373 -16.67 11.13 24.43
C ALA A 373 -17.29 9.88 25.08
N LYS A 374 -18.58 9.64 24.81
CA LYS A 374 -19.33 8.44 25.19
C LYS A 374 -20.24 8.04 24.02
N PRO A 375 -20.57 6.75 23.84
CA PRO A 375 -21.46 6.33 22.77
C PRO A 375 -22.85 6.98 22.88
N VAL A 376 -23.34 7.52 21.77
CA VAL A 376 -24.67 8.13 21.64
C VAL A 376 -25.65 7.08 21.11
N SER A 377 -26.90 7.11 21.58
CA SER A 377 -27.94 6.21 21.04
C SER A 377 -28.58 6.84 19.81
N ILE A 378 -28.59 6.13 18.69
CA ILE A 378 -29.43 6.41 17.54
C ILE A 378 -30.58 5.42 17.51
N ARG A 379 -31.81 5.91 17.35
CA ARG A 379 -33.01 5.08 17.21
C ARG A 379 -33.79 5.53 15.98
N PHE A 380 -34.02 4.60 15.06
CA PHE A 380 -34.98 4.73 13.98
C PHE A 380 -36.31 4.17 14.43
N THR A 381 -37.38 4.92 14.23
CA THR A 381 -38.77 4.42 14.25
C THR A 381 -39.22 4.33 12.80
N TYR A 382 -39.87 3.25 12.42
CA TYR A 382 -40.30 3.00 11.05
C TYR A 382 -41.78 2.64 10.97
N ASN A 383 -42.45 3.03 9.89
CA ASN A 383 -43.74 2.44 9.50
C ASN A 383 -43.47 1.12 8.75
N PRO A 384 -44.05 -0.03 9.19
CA PRO A 384 -43.83 -1.33 8.53
C PRO A 384 -44.13 -1.36 7.02
N SER A 385 -45.06 -0.52 6.55
CA SER A 385 -45.41 -0.44 5.13
C SER A 385 -44.29 0.13 4.24
N GLU A 386 -43.39 0.93 4.81
CA GLU A 386 -42.25 1.55 4.11
C GLU A 386 -41.02 0.64 4.02
N LEU A 387 -41.04 -0.53 4.67
CA LEU A 387 -39.97 -1.53 4.56
C LEU A 387 -40.04 -2.36 3.27
N GLY A 388 -41.02 -2.14 2.38
CA GLY A 388 -41.04 -2.74 1.05
C GLY A 388 -41.02 -4.27 1.01
N GLY A 389 -41.54 -4.93 2.05
CA GLY A 389 -41.56 -6.41 2.18
C GLY A 389 -40.36 -7.02 2.90
N ILE A 390 -39.44 -6.20 3.43
CA ILE A 390 -38.34 -6.64 4.30
C ILE A 390 -38.89 -7.07 5.66
N ASP A 391 -38.47 -8.25 6.16
CA ASP A 391 -38.77 -8.70 7.51
C ASP A 391 -38.09 -7.73 8.52
N PRO A 392 -38.85 -7.02 9.37
CA PRO A 392 -38.28 -6.02 10.27
C PRO A 392 -37.24 -6.59 11.23
N SER A 393 -37.29 -7.89 11.56
CA SER A 393 -36.29 -8.58 12.39
C SER A 393 -34.91 -8.70 11.74
N THR A 394 -34.78 -8.35 10.46
CA THR A 394 -33.55 -8.46 9.66
C THR A 394 -32.91 -7.12 9.32
N VAL A 395 -33.41 -6.04 9.95
CA VAL A 395 -32.97 -4.67 9.71
C VAL A 395 -31.95 -4.24 10.77
N TYR A 396 -30.88 -3.56 10.33
CA TYR A 396 -29.81 -3.05 11.19
C TYR A 396 -29.53 -1.58 10.88
N VAL A 397 -29.01 -0.83 11.85
CA VAL A 397 -28.41 0.47 11.58
C VAL A 397 -27.03 0.26 10.96
N ALA A 398 -26.74 0.97 9.89
CA ALA A 398 -25.42 1.00 9.26
C ALA A 398 -24.89 2.43 9.17
N TYR A 399 -23.57 2.56 9.13
CA TYR A 399 -22.89 3.82 8.88
C TYR A 399 -22.05 3.74 7.62
N TYR A 400 -21.91 4.87 6.91
CA TYR A 400 -21.14 4.94 5.68
C TYR A 400 -19.69 5.36 5.94
N GLU A 401 -18.76 4.48 5.58
CA GLU A 401 -17.33 4.72 5.63
C GLU A 401 -16.85 5.37 4.34
N VAL A 402 -16.82 6.70 4.32
CA VAL A 402 -16.46 7.50 3.14
C VAL A 402 -15.11 7.09 2.53
N GLY A 403 -14.12 6.77 3.37
CA GLY A 403 -12.77 6.37 2.91
C GLY A 403 -12.70 4.99 2.24
N LEU A 404 -13.67 4.11 2.51
CA LEU A 404 -13.76 2.77 1.93
C LEU A 404 -14.92 2.63 0.93
N ALA A 405 -15.71 3.69 0.75
CA ALA A 405 -16.95 3.68 -0.02
C ALA A 405 -17.86 2.49 0.34
N LYS A 406 -18.00 2.19 1.64
CA LYS A 406 -18.66 0.98 2.14
C LYS A 406 -19.61 1.30 3.30
N TRP A 407 -20.71 0.54 3.40
CA TRP A 407 -21.55 0.54 4.59
C TRP A 407 -21.12 -0.54 5.58
N THR A 408 -21.10 -0.19 6.86
CA THR A 408 -20.79 -1.11 7.96
C THR A 408 -21.97 -1.15 8.93
N ALA A 409 -22.52 -2.34 9.14
CA ALA A 409 -23.61 -2.58 10.07
C ALA A 409 -23.11 -2.44 11.52
N LEU A 410 -23.94 -1.83 12.37
CA LEU A 410 -23.72 -1.67 13.80
C LEU A 410 -24.52 -2.73 14.56
N ASP A 411 -24.03 -3.09 15.75
CA ASP A 411 -24.81 -3.88 16.71
C ASP A 411 -26.11 -3.14 17.03
N SER A 412 -27.21 -3.72 16.53
CA SER A 412 -28.53 -3.10 16.52
C SER A 412 -29.52 -3.96 17.31
N VAL A 413 -30.38 -3.30 18.07
CA VAL A 413 -31.50 -3.92 18.78
C VAL A 413 -32.79 -3.56 18.04
N VAL A 414 -33.48 -4.57 17.51
CA VAL A 414 -34.76 -4.44 16.83
C VAL A 414 -35.90 -4.74 17.81
N ASP A 415 -36.86 -3.84 17.93
CA ASP A 415 -38.15 -4.08 18.56
C ASP A 415 -39.24 -4.04 17.48
N THR A 416 -39.69 -5.23 17.06
CA THR A 416 -40.69 -5.39 16.00
C THR A 416 -42.10 -5.03 16.45
N SER A 417 -42.36 -4.92 17.76
CA SER A 417 -43.67 -4.50 18.29
C SER A 417 -43.76 -2.98 18.42
N ALA A 418 -42.67 -2.34 18.83
CA ALA A 418 -42.55 -0.89 18.89
C ALA A 418 -42.15 -0.25 17.55
N HIS A 419 -41.83 -1.07 16.54
CA HIS A 419 -41.31 -0.67 15.23
C HIS A 419 -40.08 0.25 15.33
N THR A 420 -39.09 -0.18 16.12
CA THR A 420 -37.84 0.57 16.29
C THR A 420 -36.59 -0.27 16.04
N VAL A 421 -35.52 0.38 15.57
CA VAL A 421 -34.17 -0.17 15.48
C VAL A 421 -33.21 0.80 16.17
N THR A 422 -32.51 0.32 17.20
CA THR A 422 -31.61 1.15 18.02
C THR A 422 -30.17 0.66 17.94
N ALA A 423 -29.21 1.57 17.77
CA ALA A 423 -27.78 1.26 17.82
C ALA A 423 -27.00 2.31 18.64
N LYS A 424 -25.76 1.99 18.96
CA LYS A 424 -24.79 2.93 19.53
C LYS A 424 -23.88 3.46 18.44
N ILE A 425 -23.66 4.77 18.45
CA ILE A 425 -22.76 5.47 17.52
C ILE A 425 -21.71 6.24 18.29
N GLU A 426 -20.51 6.32 17.74
CA GLU A 426 -19.35 6.93 18.40
C GLU A 426 -18.79 8.14 17.64
N HIS A 427 -19.38 8.48 16.50
CA HIS A 427 -18.97 9.61 15.68
C HIS A 427 -20.16 10.20 14.90
N PRO A 428 -20.06 11.42 14.34
CA PRO A 428 -21.01 11.91 13.35
C PRO A 428 -20.75 11.28 11.98
N GLY A 429 -21.70 11.44 11.07
CA GLY A 429 -21.59 10.86 9.73
C GLY A 429 -22.95 10.58 9.11
N LEU A 430 -22.90 9.76 8.05
CA LEU A 430 -24.08 9.32 7.30
C LEU A 430 -24.50 7.93 7.82
N TYR A 431 -25.75 7.83 8.24
CA TYR A 431 -26.36 6.62 8.80
C TYR A 431 -27.63 6.25 8.05
N GLY A 432 -27.99 4.98 8.05
CA GLY A 432 -29.25 4.50 7.47
C GLY A 432 -29.57 3.09 7.92
N LEU A 433 -30.75 2.59 7.55
CA LEU A 433 -31.14 1.20 7.77
C LEU A 433 -30.67 0.35 6.60
N ILE A 434 -30.04 -0.78 6.92
CA ILE A 434 -29.70 -1.84 5.97
C ILE A 434 -30.55 -3.07 6.25
N SER A 435 -30.98 -3.74 5.19
CA SER A 435 -31.62 -5.05 5.28
C SER A 435 -30.70 -6.10 4.70
N TYR A 436 -30.59 -7.24 5.37
CA TYR A 436 -30.03 -8.42 4.74
C TYR A 436 -31.08 -9.03 3.83
N LEU A 437 -30.69 -9.38 2.60
CA LEU A 437 -31.47 -10.33 1.84
C LEU A 437 -31.33 -11.68 2.56
N ARG A 438 -32.30 -12.02 3.43
CA ARG A 438 -32.66 -13.42 3.56
C ARG A 438 -33.17 -13.82 2.19
N SER A 439 -32.30 -14.43 1.37
CA SER A 439 -32.82 -15.53 0.55
C SER A 439 -33.53 -16.45 1.55
N PRO A 440 -34.79 -16.85 1.34
CA PRO A 440 -35.44 -17.80 2.21
C PRO A 440 -34.72 -19.15 2.05
N PHE A 441 -33.61 -19.30 2.75
CA PHE A 441 -33.03 -20.59 3.06
C PHE A 441 -33.36 -20.84 4.51
N LEU A 442 -34.48 -21.54 4.69
CA LEU A 442 -34.82 -22.19 5.93
C LEU A 442 -33.66 -23.16 6.24
N LEU A 443 -32.92 -22.90 7.31
CA LEU A 443 -32.06 -23.91 7.92
C LEU A 443 -33.00 -24.96 8.53
N PRO A 444 -32.85 -26.26 8.24
CA PRO A 444 -33.51 -27.27 9.04
C PRO A 444 -32.90 -27.23 10.43
N THR A 445 -33.71 -26.85 11.40
CA THR A 445 -33.46 -27.11 12.81
C THR A 445 -33.36 -28.62 13.02
N SER A 446 -32.29 -29.05 13.68
CA SER A 446 -32.07 -30.35 14.34
C SER A 446 -33.22 -31.36 14.25
N GLY A 447 -33.04 -32.41 13.44
CA GLY A 447 -33.82 -33.64 13.48
C GLY A 447 -32.91 -34.85 13.22
N PRO A 448 -33.17 -36.03 13.82
CA PRO A 448 -32.29 -37.18 13.73
C PRO A 448 -32.25 -37.73 12.29
N VAL A 449 -31.04 -38.05 11.83
CA VAL A 449 -30.75 -38.58 10.49
C VAL A 449 -31.36 -39.97 10.35
N ASN A 450 -32.35 -40.11 9.47
CA ASN A 450 -32.77 -41.42 8.97
C ASN A 450 -31.83 -41.87 7.84
N THR A 451 -31.28 -43.06 8.00
CA THR A 451 -30.38 -43.75 7.08
C THR A 451 -31.17 -44.45 5.97
N GLY A 452 -30.81 -44.18 4.70
CA GLY A 452 -31.33 -44.90 3.54
C GLY A 452 -30.55 -44.60 2.26
N ASN A 453 -29.58 -45.48 1.94
CA ASN A 453 -28.88 -45.80 0.67
C ASN A 453 -29.08 -44.90 -0.58
N THR A 454 -28.11 -44.55 -1.43
CA THR A 454 -26.64 -44.74 -1.57
C THR A 454 -26.22 -43.91 -2.79
N GLY A 455 -25.13 -43.12 -2.73
CA GLY A 455 -24.58 -42.45 -3.91
C GLY A 455 -23.63 -41.26 -3.72
N GLY A 456 -23.20 -40.96 -2.49
CA GLY A 456 -22.20 -39.93 -2.21
C GLY A 456 -22.21 -39.59 -0.73
N GLN A 457 -21.21 -40.09 0.01
CA GLN A 457 -21.05 -39.73 1.42
C GLN A 457 -20.79 -38.23 1.56
N VAL A 458 -21.36 -37.69 2.63
CA VAL A 458 -21.23 -36.32 3.12
C VAL A 458 -19.75 -35.94 3.28
N LEU A 459 -19.49 -34.68 2.96
CA LEU A 459 -18.23 -33.94 2.87
C LEU A 459 -17.27 -34.18 4.05
N GLY A 460 -15.96 -34.10 3.75
CA GLY A 460 -14.83 -34.02 4.70
C GLY A 460 -14.97 -34.92 5.93
N ASN A 461 -14.41 -36.13 5.87
CA ASN A 461 -14.59 -37.21 6.85
C ASN A 461 -14.91 -36.70 8.28
N THR A 462 -16.21 -36.57 8.59
CA THR A 462 -16.84 -36.34 9.91
C THR A 462 -17.02 -34.89 10.43
N VAL A 463 -16.36 -33.83 9.96
CA VAL A 463 -16.35 -32.53 10.69
C VAL A 463 -16.98 -31.34 9.92
N GLY A 464 -16.70 -31.12 8.62
CA GLY A 464 -17.19 -29.94 7.89
C GLY A 464 -17.26 -30.10 6.36
N ILE A 465 -17.81 -29.08 5.67
CA ILE A 465 -18.13 -29.19 4.23
C ILE A 465 -16.93 -29.03 3.27
N TYR A 466 -15.87 -28.35 3.72
CA TYR A 466 -14.68 -28.06 2.93
C TYR A 466 -13.60 -29.12 3.15
N PRO A 467 -12.94 -29.62 2.09
CA PRO A 467 -11.89 -30.63 2.22
C PRO A 467 -10.57 -30.03 2.74
N ASN A 468 -9.66 -30.89 3.20
CA ASN A 468 -8.27 -30.53 3.48
C ASN A 468 -7.62 -29.85 2.27
N GLY A 469 -6.84 -28.80 2.53
CA GLY A 469 -6.28 -27.91 1.53
C GLY A 469 -7.05 -26.59 1.36
N THR A 470 -8.29 -26.51 1.83
CA THR A 470 -9.13 -25.33 1.61
C THR A 470 -8.69 -24.15 2.49
N LEU A 471 -8.61 -22.95 1.89
CA LEU A 471 -8.43 -21.69 2.60
C LEU A 471 -9.79 -20.99 2.75
N LEU A 472 -10.20 -20.73 3.98
CA LEU A 472 -11.49 -20.13 4.31
C LEU A 472 -11.30 -18.76 4.97
N LYS A 473 -12.11 -17.79 4.56
CA LYS A 473 -12.32 -16.54 5.32
C LYS A 473 -13.78 -16.18 5.32
N THR A 474 -14.19 -15.23 6.17
CA THR A 474 -15.52 -14.62 6.05
C THR A 474 -15.45 -13.26 5.36
N GLU A 475 -16.56 -12.80 4.80
CA GLU A 475 -16.64 -11.49 4.10
C GLU A 475 -16.24 -10.30 4.98
N TYR A 476 -16.41 -10.41 6.29
CA TYR A 476 -16.23 -9.31 7.26
C TYR A 476 -15.11 -9.55 8.27
N SER A 477 -14.32 -10.62 8.12
CA SER A 477 -13.18 -10.91 8.99
C SER A 477 -11.88 -10.99 8.18
N PRO A 478 -10.78 -10.38 8.65
CA PRO A 478 -9.48 -10.50 8.00
C PRO A 478 -8.80 -11.86 8.24
N GLU A 479 -9.33 -12.69 9.15
CA GLU A 479 -8.75 -13.99 9.47
C GLU A 479 -8.87 -14.97 8.31
N VAL A 480 -7.75 -15.59 7.95
CA VAL A 480 -7.70 -16.68 6.98
C VAL A 480 -7.37 -17.98 7.71
N TRP A 481 -8.18 -19.00 7.46
CA TRP A 481 -8.08 -20.32 8.07
C TRP A 481 -7.70 -21.34 7.01
N TYR A 482 -6.70 -22.16 7.30
CA TYR A 482 -6.33 -23.31 6.48
C TYR A 482 -6.94 -24.58 7.06
N ILE A 483 -7.64 -25.35 6.23
CA ILE A 483 -8.23 -26.63 6.64
C ILE A 483 -7.23 -27.75 6.34
N ALA A 484 -6.80 -28.46 7.38
CA ALA A 484 -5.96 -29.65 7.26
C ALA A 484 -6.22 -30.59 8.42
N GLU A 485 -6.10 -31.90 8.17
CA GLU A 485 -6.32 -32.93 9.20
C GLU A 485 -7.70 -32.79 9.89
N ASP A 486 -8.71 -32.34 9.15
CA ASP A 486 -10.06 -32.02 9.68
C ASP A 486 -10.07 -30.95 10.81
N GLN A 487 -9.02 -30.13 10.89
CA GLN A 487 -8.87 -28.99 11.78
C GLN A 487 -8.79 -27.66 11.01
N LYS A 488 -9.13 -26.56 11.68
CA LYS A 488 -8.85 -25.19 11.20
C LYS A 488 -7.56 -24.66 11.83
N HIS A 489 -6.66 -24.19 10.99
CA HIS A 489 -5.38 -23.62 11.39
C HIS A 489 -5.37 -22.13 11.05
N LEU A 490 -5.15 -21.26 12.05
CA LEU A 490 -5.11 -19.82 11.85
C LEU A 490 -3.83 -19.41 11.10
N ILE A 491 -3.96 -18.55 10.09
CA ILE A 491 -2.84 -17.90 9.43
C ILE A 491 -2.67 -16.51 10.03
N HIS A 492 -1.61 -16.31 10.81
CA HIS A 492 -1.46 -15.13 11.67
C HIS A 492 -1.02 -13.84 10.95
N SER A 493 -0.48 -13.94 9.73
CA SER A 493 -0.02 -12.78 8.99
C SER A 493 0.00 -13.00 7.48
N ALA A 494 0.02 -11.91 6.72
CA ALA A 494 0.12 -11.95 5.27
C ALA A 494 1.45 -12.56 4.81
N GLU A 495 2.53 -12.35 5.56
CA GLU A 495 3.85 -12.90 5.23
C GLU A 495 3.87 -14.43 5.37
N ILE A 496 3.23 -14.97 6.42
CA ILE A 496 3.05 -16.43 6.57
C ILE A 496 2.20 -16.94 5.41
N PHE A 497 1.08 -16.27 5.12
CA PHE A 497 0.19 -16.63 4.03
C PHE A 497 0.96 -16.73 2.71
N GLU A 498 1.64 -15.66 2.32
CA GLU A 498 2.37 -15.57 1.05
C GLU A 498 3.55 -16.54 0.99
N SER A 499 4.06 -17.04 2.11
CA SER A 499 5.11 -18.06 2.08
C SER A 499 4.61 -19.42 1.59
N ARG A 500 3.32 -19.75 1.77
CA ARG A 500 2.74 -21.08 1.53
C ARG A 500 1.58 -21.13 0.54
N PHE A 501 0.86 -20.03 0.35
CA PHE A 501 -0.44 -20.02 -0.32
C PHE A 501 -0.55 -18.87 -1.34
N ASN A 502 -1.57 -18.95 -2.20
CA ASN A 502 -1.93 -17.87 -3.12
C ASN A 502 -3.27 -17.24 -2.74
N TRP A 503 -3.36 -15.92 -2.80
CA TRP A 503 -4.56 -15.17 -2.39
C TRP A 503 -5.81 -15.55 -3.21
N LYS A 504 -5.61 -15.98 -4.46
CA LYS A 504 -6.69 -16.44 -5.34
C LYS A 504 -7.41 -17.68 -4.79
N ASP A 505 -6.74 -18.51 -3.99
CA ASP A 505 -7.25 -19.81 -3.54
C ASP A 505 -8.19 -19.70 -2.32
N ILE A 506 -8.39 -18.49 -1.79
CA ILE A 506 -9.27 -18.26 -0.64
C ILE A 506 -10.74 -18.33 -1.05
N VAL A 507 -11.49 -19.19 -0.37
CA VAL A 507 -12.95 -19.23 -0.41
C VAL A 507 -13.51 -18.28 0.64
N THR A 508 -14.35 -17.35 0.19
CA THR A 508 -14.99 -16.35 1.07
C THR A 508 -16.41 -16.79 1.42
N LEU A 509 -16.70 -16.87 2.70
CA LEU A 509 -17.97 -17.33 3.25
C LEU A 509 -18.79 -16.17 3.83
N PRO A 510 -20.13 -16.23 3.77
CA PRO A 510 -20.98 -15.21 4.37
C PRO A 510 -20.98 -15.23 5.90
N SER A 511 -20.74 -16.39 6.53
CA SER A 511 -20.71 -16.56 7.99
C SER A 511 -19.61 -17.53 8.43
N ARG A 512 -19.31 -17.54 9.74
CA ARG A 512 -18.34 -18.46 10.36
C ARG A 512 -18.87 -19.88 10.56
N ASP A 513 -20.17 -20.14 10.33
CA ASP A 513 -20.81 -21.41 10.68
C ASP A 513 -20.11 -22.64 10.12
N GLN A 514 -19.54 -22.55 8.91
CA GLN A 514 -18.76 -23.65 8.32
C GLN A 514 -17.36 -23.78 8.90
N ILE A 515 -16.71 -22.65 9.19
CA ILE A 515 -15.36 -22.62 9.77
C ILE A 515 -15.39 -23.17 11.19
N ASP A 516 -16.41 -22.81 11.97
CA ASP A 516 -16.51 -23.19 13.39
C ASP A 516 -16.90 -24.65 13.62
N ARG A 517 -17.24 -25.40 12.55
CA ARG A 517 -17.37 -26.85 12.64
C ARG A 517 -16.03 -27.55 12.84
N TYR A 518 -14.94 -26.99 12.33
CA TYR A 518 -13.61 -27.57 12.45
C TYR A 518 -13.02 -27.30 13.83
N THR A 519 -12.41 -28.33 14.42
CA THR A 519 -11.64 -28.14 15.66
C THR A 519 -10.42 -27.27 15.38
N GLN A 520 -10.01 -26.45 16.34
CA GLN A 520 -8.86 -25.57 16.16
C GLN A 520 -7.55 -26.37 16.31
N GLY A 521 -6.72 -26.32 15.27
CA GLY A 521 -5.35 -26.84 15.28
C GLY A 521 -4.32 -25.76 15.61
N ALA A 522 -3.04 -26.14 15.56
CA ALA A 522 -1.93 -25.19 15.72
C ALA A 522 -1.93 -24.15 14.60
N GLY A 523 -1.49 -22.92 14.89
CA GLY A 523 -1.36 -21.87 13.87
C GLY A 523 -0.37 -22.26 12.76
N VAL A 524 -0.61 -21.76 11.54
CA VAL A 524 0.29 -21.99 10.41
C VAL A 524 1.57 -21.16 10.59
N THR A 525 2.73 -21.79 10.39
CA THR A 525 4.04 -21.13 10.40
C THR A 525 4.53 -20.82 8.98
N PHE A 526 5.63 -20.08 8.82
CA PHE A 526 6.26 -19.86 7.51
C PHE A 526 6.62 -21.16 6.78
N ALA A 527 6.63 -21.14 5.43
CA ALA A 527 7.06 -22.28 4.61
C ALA A 527 8.52 -22.72 4.89
N PRO A 528 8.85 -24.02 4.82
CA PRO A 528 10.22 -24.48 4.91
C PRO A 528 11.10 -23.80 3.86
N GLY A 529 12.27 -23.32 4.25
CA GLY A 529 13.18 -22.57 3.39
C GLY A 529 12.91 -21.07 3.29
N THR A 530 11.82 -20.57 3.88
CA THR A 530 11.60 -19.13 4.01
C THR A 530 12.74 -18.50 4.81
N LEU A 531 13.27 -17.39 4.31
CA LEU A 531 14.25 -16.59 5.02
C LEU A 531 13.52 -15.46 5.73
N VAL A 532 13.73 -15.33 7.04
CA VAL A 532 13.04 -14.33 7.88
C VAL A 532 14.05 -13.53 8.69
N LYS A 533 13.76 -12.27 8.94
CA LYS A 533 14.51 -11.42 9.88
C LYS A 533 13.58 -10.46 10.60
N GLU A 534 13.98 -9.99 11.77
CA GLU A 534 13.24 -8.93 12.45
C GLU A 534 13.66 -7.54 11.97
N ALA A 535 12.71 -6.61 12.01
CA ALA A 535 12.94 -5.20 11.73
C ALA A 535 14.01 -4.62 12.67
N GLY A 536 15.03 -3.99 12.08
CA GLY A 536 16.19 -3.44 12.82
C GLY A 536 17.18 -4.49 13.35
N SER A 537 17.02 -5.78 13.04
CA SER A 537 18.01 -6.82 13.34
C SER A 537 18.74 -7.25 12.06
N PRO A 538 20.08 -7.43 12.09
CA PRO A 538 20.83 -7.98 10.98
C PRO A 538 20.77 -9.53 10.93
N ALA A 539 20.24 -10.18 11.97
CA ALA A 539 20.20 -11.63 12.03
C ALA A 539 19.12 -12.19 11.09
N VAL A 540 19.54 -13.04 10.15
CA VAL A 540 18.64 -13.78 9.25
C VAL A 540 18.52 -15.23 9.72
N TYR A 541 17.30 -15.73 9.69
CA TYR A 541 16.96 -17.11 10.02
C TYR A 541 16.34 -17.80 8.81
N ARG A 542 16.56 -19.11 8.71
CA ARG A 542 15.87 -19.97 7.76
C ARG A 542 14.88 -20.84 8.51
N VAL A 543 13.67 -20.95 7.99
CA VAL A 543 12.62 -21.80 8.55
C VAL A 543 12.87 -23.28 8.18
N SER A 544 12.78 -24.17 9.17
CA SER A 544 12.94 -25.62 9.03
C SER A 544 11.65 -26.28 8.51
N GLU A 545 11.67 -27.60 8.32
CA GLU A 545 10.46 -28.35 7.92
C GLU A 545 9.37 -28.35 8.98
N ASN A 546 9.73 -28.32 10.26
CA ASN A 546 8.80 -28.30 11.39
C ASN A 546 8.34 -26.88 11.77
N GLY A 547 8.82 -25.86 11.05
CA GLY A 547 8.51 -24.46 11.35
C GLY A 547 9.46 -23.81 12.36
N ASP A 548 10.48 -24.50 12.85
CA ASP A 548 11.53 -23.94 13.70
C ASP A 548 12.47 -23.01 12.90
N ILE A 549 13.28 -22.20 13.58
CA ILE A 549 14.21 -21.28 12.92
C ILE A 549 15.68 -21.58 13.20
N ALA A 550 16.48 -21.65 12.14
CA ALA A 550 17.93 -21.80 12.20
C ALA A 550 18.62 -20.50 11.81
N ARG A 551 19.46 -19.95 12.69
CA ARG A 551 20.22 -18.73 12.40
C ARG A 551 21.27 -18.98 11.33
N ILE A 552 21.40 -18.08 10.35
CA ILE A 552 22.50 -18.10 9.39
C ILE A 552 23.70 -17.40 10.03
N VAL A 553 24.80 -18.13 10.23
CA VAL A 553 25.88 -17.66 11.14
C VAL A 553 26.67 -16.47 10.62
N SER A 554 26.70 -16.24 9.31
CA SER A 554 27.47 -15.15 8.70
C SER A 554 26.97 -14.78 7.31
N GLU A 555 27.30 -13.58 6.86
CA GLU A 555 27.08 -13.12 5.48
C GLU A 555 27.75 -14.03 4.45
N LYS A 556 28.94 -14.56 4.75
CA LYS A 556 29.63 -15.54 3.90
C LYS A 556 28.76 -16.78 3.66
N VAL A 557 28.10 -17.28 4.71
CA VAL A 557 27.18 -18.43 4.59
C VAL A 557 25.91 -18.02 3.88
N PHE A 558 25.35 -16.84 4.18
CA PHE A 558 24.16 -16.31 3.51
C PHE A 558 24.35 -16.23 1.99
N TYR A 559 25.35 -15.48 1.52
CA TYR A 559 25.63 -15.32 0.10
C TYR A 559 26.17 -16.59 -0.54
N GLY A 560 27.00 -17.35 0.17
CA GLY A 560 27.55 -18.62 -0.33
C GLY A 560 26.49 -19.69 -0.59
N ARG A 561 25.33 -19.60 0.08
CA ARG A 561 24.15 -20.45 -0.20
C ARG A 561 23.30 -19.95 -1.38
N GLY A 562 23.62 -18.78 -1.95
CA GLY A 562 22.87 -18.13 -3.01
C GLY A 562 21.66 -17.33 -2.52
N TYR A 563 21.61 -16.99 -1.23
CA TYR A 563 20.54 -16.15 -0.69
C TYR A 563 20.77 -14.67 -1.01
N SER A 564 19.68 -13.91 -1.04
CA SER A 564 19.66 -12.47 -1.28
C SER A 564 18.74 -11.79 -0.27
N PHE A 565 19.10 -10.61 0.23
CA PHE A 565 18.29 -9.87 1.18
C PHE A 565 16.91 -9.49 0.61
N GLY A 566 16.78 -9.34 -0.72
CA GLY A 566 15.47 -9.13 -1.36
C GLY A 566 14.51 -10.33 -1.32
N ASN A 567 15.01 -11.48 -0.83
CA ASN A 567 14.23 -12.70 -0.59
C ASN A 567 13.94 -12.93 0.90
N VAL A 568 14.49 -12.09 1.78
CA VAL A 568 14.26 -12.19 3.22
C VAL A 568 12.97 -11.46 3.57
N VAL A 569 12.06 -12.16 4.21
CA VAL A 569 10.84 -11.60 4.78
C VAL A 569 11.22 -10.86 6.06
N GLU A 570 10.96 -9.55 6.11
CA GLU A 570 11.12 -8.77 7.33
C GLU A 570 9.82 -8.81 8.14
N VAL A 571 9.91 -9.22 9.40
CA VAL A 571 8.80 -9.23 10.36
C VAL A 571 9.04 -8.20 11.46
N SER A 572 7.99 -7.84 12.21
CA SER A 572 8.11 -6.92 13.33
C SER A 572 9.07 -7.44 14.41
N ARG A 573 9.68 -6.52 15.16
CA ARG A 573 10.58 -6.87 16.27
C ARG A 573 9.82 -7.68 17.33
N GLY A 574 10.40 -8.80 17.78
CA GLY A 574 9.79 -9.71 18.74
C GLY A 574 8.89 -10.78 18.11
N PHE A 575 8.57 -10.71 16.81
CA PHE A 575 7.74 -11.71 16.14
C PHE A 575 8.35 -13.11 16.17
N LEU A 576 9.67 -13.22 16.04
CA LEU A 576 10.36 -14.52 16.00
C LEU A 576 10.58 -15.11 17.40
N SER A 577 10.22 -14.41 18.48
CA SER A 577 10.43 -14.88 19.86
C SER A 577 9.62 -16.12 20.23
N SER A 578 8.51 -16.38 19.53
CA SER A 578 7.67 -17.57 19.72
C SER A 578 8.14 -18.79 18.93
N TYR A 579 9.11 -18.62 18.03
CA TYR A 579 9.66 -19.70 17.22
C TYR A 579 10.77 -20.41 17.99
N THR A 580 10.77 -21.75 17.95
CA THR A 580 11.87 -22.54 18.50
C THR A 580 13.14 -22.32 17.67
N HIS A 581 14.24 -22.02 18.34
CA HIS A 581 15.56 -21.89 17.71
C HIS A 581 16.28 -23.24 17.68
N ILE A 582 16.79 -23.62 16.51
CA ILE A 582 17.57 -24.85 16.30
C ILE A 582 19.02 -24.54 15.92
N ALA A 583 19.81 -25.61 15.71
CA ALA A 583 21.22 -25.50 15.35
C ALA A 583 21.42 -24.55 14.15
N PRO A 584 22.40 -23.64 14.23
CA PRO A 584 22.58 -22.62 13.21
C PRO A 584 23.15 -23.20 11.91
N ILE A 585 22.89 -22.52 10.80
CA ILE A 585 23.41 -22.88 9.48
C ILE A 585 24.77 -22.21 9.28
N ASP A 586 25.81 -23.02 9.25
CA ASP A 586 27.22 -22.63 9.09
C ASP A 586 27.86 -23.11 7.77
N SER A 587 27.21 -24.04 7.08
CA SER A 587 27.68 -24.63 5.83
C SER A 587 27.01 -24.01 4.61
N VAL A 588 27.80 -23.70 3.58
CA VAL A 588 27.31 -23.30 2.25
C VAL A 588 26.85 -24.49 1.40
N TYR A 589 27.29 -25.71 1.74
CA TYR A 589 27.10 -26.90 0.91
C TYR A 589 25.93 -27.79 1.34
N THR A 590 25.47 -27.68 2.58
CA THR A 590 24.38 -28.51 3.10
C THR A 590 23.05 -28.15 2.45
N PHE A 591 22.26 -29.14 2.05
CA PHE A 591 20.90 -28.96 1.56
C PHE A 591 19.89 -29.16 2.69
N TYR A 592 18.82 -28.39 2.71
CA TYR A 592 17.75 -28.51 3.71
C TYR A 592 16.38 -28.57 3.00
N THR A 593 15.41 -29.22 3.65
CA THR A 593 14.00 -29.21 3.20
C THR A 593 13.54 -27.76 2.99
N GLY A 594 13.00 -27.44 1.82
CA GLY A 594 12.63 -26.07 1.43
C GLY A 594 13.55 -25.42 0.39
N ASP A 595 14.74 -25.98 0.14
CA ASP A 595 15.64 -25.40 -0.87
C ASP A 595 15.07 -25.59 -2.29
N LEU A 596 15.10 -24.54 -3.10
CA LEU A 596 14.77 -24.59 -4.53
C LEU A 596 16.06 -24.53 -5.35
N VAL A 597 16.32 -25.54 -6.16
CA VAL A 597 17.61 -25.66 -6.87
C VAL A 597 17.44 -25.87 -8.36
N LYS A 598 18.44 -25.45 -9.14
CA LYS A 598 18.57 -25.77 -10.56
C LYS A 598 20.03 -25.93 -10.97
N LEU A 599 20.25 -26.50 -12.15
CA LEU A 599 21.57 -26.51 -12.82
C LEU A 599 21.71 -25.26 -13.71
N SER A 600 22.93 -24.75 -13.90
CA SER A 600 23.16 -23.53 -14.68
C SER A 600 22.72 -23.66 -16.14
N TYR A 601 22.88 -24.85 -16.72
CA TYR A 601 22.57 -25.18 -18.11
C TYR A 601 21.17 -25.78 -18.31
N SER A 602 20.35 -25.85 -17.25
CA SER A 602 18.99 -26.40 -17.33
C SER A 602 17.96 -25.45 -16.72
N PRO A 603 16.78 -25.29 -17.36
CA PRO A 603 15.69 -24.53 -16.77
C PRO A 603 14.93 -25.31 -15.68
N ALA A 604 15.15 -26.63 -15.56
CA ALA A 604 14.41 -27.46 -14.61
C ALA A 604 14.72 -27.07 -13.15
N VAL A 605 13.66 -26.83 -12.38
CA VAL A 605 13.73 -26.50 -10.95
C VAL A 605 13.33 -27.73 -10.13
N TYR A 606 13.99 -27.89 -8.99
CA TYR A 606 13.75 -28.97 -8.05
C TYR A 606 13.52 -28.42 -6.64
N TYR A 607 12.54 -28.96 -5.95
CA TYR A 607 12.35 -28.78 -4.51
C TYR A 607 13.16 -29.82 -3.76
N ILE A 608 13.90 -29.39 -2.74
CA ILE A 608 14.59 -30.32 -1.85
C ILE A 608 13.69 -30.63 -0.66
N GLU A 609 13.50 -31.92 -0.42
CA GLU A 609 12.72 -32.44 0.69
C GLU A 609 13.41 -33.70 1.22
N ASN A 610 13.78 -33.69 2.50
CA ASN A 610 14.39 -34.84 3.18
C ASN A 610 15.58 -35.45 2.41
N GLY A 611 16.44 -34.59 1.83
CA GLY A 611 17.62 -35.01 1.05
C GLY A 611 17.32 -35.53 -0.36
N THR A 612 16.07 -35.50 -0.79
CA THR A 612 15.67 -35.83 -2.16
C THR A 612 15.41 -34.58 -3.00
N ARG A 613 15.66 -34.65 -4.31
CA ARG A 613 15.30 -33.62 -5.29
C ARG A 613 14.00 -34.03 -5.99
N ARG A 614 12.96 -33.21 -5.84
CA ARG A 614 11.63 -33.41 -6.43
C ARG A 614 11.44 -32.42 -7.58
N ILE A 615 11.25 -32.93 -8.80
CA ILE A 615 11.15 -32.08 -10.00
C ILE A 615 9.80 -31.37 -10.08
N PHE A 616 9.80 -30.10 -10.46
CA PHE A 616 8.59 -29.43 -10.95
C PHE A 616 8.39 -29.74 -12.43
N THR A 617 7.31 -30.45 -12.76
CA THR A 617 7.03 -30.90 -14.14
C THR A 617 6.52 -29.79 -15.05
N SER A 618 6.05 -28.68 -14.48
CA SER A 618 5.63 -27.48 -15.20
C SER A 618 5.77 -26.23 -14.34
N SER A 619 5.77 -25.05 -14.98
CA SER A 619 5.68 -23.77 -14.27
C SER A 619 4.37 -23.62 -13.49
N SER A 620 3.27 -24.21 -13.97
CA SER A 620 1.98 -24.21 -13.26
C SER A 620 2.12 -24.88 -11.89
N VAL A 621 2.71 -26.08 -11.81
CA VAL A 621 2.93 -26.75 -10.50
C VAL A 621 3.81 -25.89 -9.58
N PHE A 622 4.82 -25.22 -10.14
CA PHE A 622 5.69 -24.33 -9.36
C PHE A 622 4.94 -23.14 -8.75
N TYR A 623 4.12 -22.45 -9.54
CA TYR A 623 3.36 -21.29 -9.07
C TYR A 623 2.20 -21.67 -8.15
N GLU A 624 1.50 -22.77 -8.42
CA GLU A 624 0.39 -23.21 -7.56
C GLU A 624 0.89 -23.61 -6.16
N ASN A 625 2.09 -24.18 -6.04
CA ASN A 625 2.75 -24.39 -4.73
C ASN A 625 3.33 -23.09 -4.11
N ALA A 626 2.93 -21.91 -4.61
CA ALA A 626 3.35 -20.60 -4.13
C ALA A 626 4.88 -20.36 -4.14
N PHE A 627 5.65 -21.06 -4.99
CA PHE A 627 7.10 -20.82 -5.08
C PHE A 627 7.45 -19.63 -5.98
N LYS A 628 8.63 -19.03 -5.76
CA LYS A 628 9.11 -17.85 -6.50
C LYS A 628 10.48 -18.12 -7.11
N PHE A 629 10.66 -17.81 -8.39
CA PHE A 629 11.93 -18.01 -9.09
C PHE A 629 13.10 -17.26 -8.45
N LYS A 630 12.85 -16.11 -7.81
CA LYS A 630 13.87 -15.36 -7.06
C LYS A 630 14.54 -16.16 -5.94
N ASN A 631 13.87 -17.21 -5.42
CA ASN A 631 14.39 -18.09 -4.38
C ASN A 631 15.13 -19.31 -4.93
N VAL A 632 15.19 -19.49 -6.25
CA VAL A 632 15.86 -20.64 -6.88
C VAL A 632 17.36 -20.40 -6.96
N ARG A 633 18.14 -21.28 -6.33
CA ARG A 633 19.61 -21.23 -6.39
C ARG A 633 20.16 -22.14 -7.47
N THR A 634 21.24 -21.71 -8.12
CA THR A 634 21.97 -22.53 -9.07
C THR A 634 23.03 -23.35 -8.33
N ILE A 635 23.04 -24.66 -8.53
CA ILE A 635 24.00 -25.58 -7.90
C ILE A 635 24.87 -26.28 -8.93
N THR A 636 26.01 -26.81 -8.49
CA THR A 636 26.93 -27.57 -9.35
C THR A 636 26.36 -28.96 -9.68
N ARG A 637 26.88 -29.57 -10.75
CA ARG A 637 26.49 -30.95 -11.12
C ARG A 637 26.81 -31.96 -10.02
N SER A 638 27.97 -31.85 -9.37
CA SER A 638 28.36 -32.75 -8.27
C SER A 638 27.39 -32.65 -7.08
N GLN A 639 27.00 -31.44 -6.68
CA GLN A 639 26.00 -31.24 -5.64
C GLN A 639 24.63 -31.80 -6.03
N PHE A 640 24.24 -31.60 -7.28
CA PHE A 640 22.99 -32.16 -7.80
C PHE A 640 23.00 -33.68 -7.73
N ASP A 641 24.06 -34.33 -8.23
CA ASP A 641 24.20 -35.80 -8.27
C ASP A 641 24.30 -36.44 -6.88
N GLY A 642 24.69 -35.69 -5.85
CA GLY A 642 24.68 -36.13 -4.45
C GLY A 642 23.29 -36.18 -3.80
N LEU A 643 22.24 -35.67 -4.46
CA LEU A 643 20.86 -35.70 -3.98
C LEU A 643 20.10 -36.88 -4.59
N TYR A 644 19.36 -37.62 -3.77
CA TYR A 644 18.51 -38.72 -4.23
C TYR A 644 17.34 -38.19 -5.06
N THR A 645 16.87 -38.97 -6.03
CA THR A 645 15.71 -38.55 -6.85
C THR A 645 14.41 -38.92 -6.14
N GLY A 646 13.60 -37.92 -5.81
CA GLY A 646 12.28 -38.09 -5.23
C GLY A 646 11.17 -38.05 -6.28
N SER A 647 9.93 -38.31 -5.85
CA SER A 647 8.75 -38.15 -6.70
C SER A 647 8.58 -36.70 -7.16
N ALA A 648 8.01 -36.50 -8.35
CA ALA A 648 7.69 -35.17 -8.85
C ALA A 648 6.80 -34.38 -7.87
N MET A 649 6.91 -33.06 -7.92
CA MET A 649 5.97 -32.16 -7.25
C MET A 649 4.60 -32.28 -7.92
N THR A 650 3.55 -32.23 -7.11
CA THR A 650 2.15 -32.27 -7.53
C THR A 650 1.48 -30.92 -7.27
N TYR A 651 0.27 -30.73 -7.80
CA TYR A 651 -0.58 -29.61 -7.40
C TYR A 651 -0.87 -29.71 -5.89
N PRO A 652 -0.78 -28.59 -5.13
CA PRO A 652 -1.02 -28.64 -3.69
C PRO A 652 -2.49 -28.92 -3.39
N ASP A 653 -2.74 -29.42 -2.18
CA ASP A 653 -4.11 -29.52 -1.65
C ASP A 653 -4.78 -28.13 -1.67
N GLY A 654 -6.07 -28.10 -2.00
CA GLY A 654 -6.84 -26.88 -2.26
C GLY A 654 -6.91 -26.50 -3.74
N SER A 655 -6.05 -27.06 -4.60
CA SER A 655 -6.09 -26.80 -6.04
C SER A 655 -7.39 -27.28 -6.68
N LEU A 656 -7.96 -26.48 -7.58
CA LEU A 656 -9.08 -26.88 -8.44
C LEU A 656 -8.54 -27.22 -9.82
N VAL A 657 -8.73 -28.45 -10.28
CA VAL A 657 -8.18 -28.92 -11.56
C VAL A 657 -9.25 -29.50 -12.48
N LYS A 658 -9.01 -29.42 -13.78
CA LYS A 658 -9.79 -30.12 -14.79
C LYS A 658 -8.91 -30.63 -15.93
N GLY A 659 -9.38 -31.66 -16.60
CA GLY A 659 -8.75 -32.22 -17.79
C GLY A 659 -9.40 -31.69 -19.06
N ASP A 660 -9.63 -32.59 -20.01
CA ASP A 660 -10.27 -32.25 -21.29
C ASP A 660 -11.79 -32.18 -21.19
N SER A 661 -12.38 -32.87 -20.21
CA SER A 661 -13.82 -32.85 -19.95
C SER A 661 -14.28 -31.60 -19.18
N THR A 662 -15.60 -31.50 -18.94
CA THR A 662 -16.19 -30.44 -18.11
C THR A 662 -16.10 -30.71 -16.61
N SER A 663 -15.71 -31.92 -16.18
CA SER A 663 -15.62 -32.28 -14.77
C SER A 663 -14.47 -31.54 -14.07
N VAL A 664 -14.77 -30.96 -12.91
CA VAL A 664 -13.80 -30.26 -12.05
C VAL A 664 -13.55 -31.09 -10.80
N TYR A 665 -12.31 -31.07 -10.33
CA TYR A 665 -11.87 -31.80 -9.16
C TYR A 665 -11.17 -30.86 -8.18
N ALA A 666 -11.44 -31.02 -6.89
CA ALA A 666 -10.60 -30.44 -5.85
C ALA A 666 -9.47 -31.43 -5.50
N ILE A 667 -8.25 -30.94 -5.34
CA ILE A 667 -7.13 -31.71 -4.81
C ILE A 667 -7.16 -31.62 -3.29
N SER A 668 -7.13 -32.77 -2.63
CA SER A 668 -7.19 -32.87 -1.17
C SER A 668 -6.60 -34.21 -0.74
N ASP A 669 -5.72 -34.19 0.26
CA ASP A 669 -4.93 -35.34 0.69
C ASP A 669 -4.15 -35.97 -0.48
N GLN A 670 -3.69 -35.15 -1.42
CA GLN A 670 -3.05 -35.56 -2.69
C GLN A 670 -3.92 -36.43 -3.61
N LYS A 671 -5.25 -36.41 -3.40
CA LYS A 671 -6.24 -37.12 -4.23
C LYS A 671 -7.14 -36.13 -4.95
N LYS A 672 -7.64 -36.52 -6.12
CA LYS A 672 -8.67 -35.74 -6.81
C LYS A 672 -10.05 -36.13 -6.30
N ARG A 673 -10.84 -35.14 -5.90
CA ARG A 673 -12.23 -35.28 -5.45
C ARG A 673 -13.15 -34.63 -6.48
N PRO A 674 -13.99 -35.39 -7.21
CA PRO A 674 -14.89 -34.81 -8.21
C PRO A 674 -15.92 -33.89 -7.55
N ILE A 675 -16.12 -32.70 -8.11
CA ILE A 675 -17.22 -31.81 -7.74
C ILE A 675 -18.41 -32.21 -8.60
N ILE A 676 -19.50 -32.66 -7.96
CA ILE A 676 -20.57 -33.42 -8.64
C ILE A 676 -21.33 -32.58 -9.67
N SER A 677 -21.51 -31.28 -9.44
CA SER A 677 -22.20 -30.38 -10.36
C SER A 677 -21.67 -28.95 -10.31
N GLY A 678 -22.00 -28.14 -11.32
CA GLY A 678 -21.73 -26.69 -11.28
C GLY A 678 -22.46 -25.99 -10.13
N ALA A 679 -23.65 -26.46 -9.76
CA ALA A 679 -24.37 -25.97 -8.59
C ALA A 679 -23.61 -26.28 -7.29
N ASP A 680 -23.02 -27.47 -7.15
CA ASP A 680 -22.16 -27.80 -6.00
C ASP A 680 -20.90 -26.91 -5.97
N PHE A 681 -20.30 -26.66 -7.14
CA PHE A 681 -19.13 -25.78 -7.27
C PHE A 681 -19.42 -24.36 -6.77
N GLU A 682 -20.54 -23.78 -7.20
CA GLU A 682 -20.98 -22.44 -6.83
C GLU A 682 -21.46 -22.37 -5.38
N ALA A 683 -22.15 -23.41 -4.89
CA ALA A 683 -22.59 -23.50 -3.50
C ALA A 683 -21.41 -23.61 -2.52
N LEU A 684 -20.32 -24.26 -2.93
CA LEU A 684 -19.03 -24.27 -2.22
C LEU A 684 -18.24 -22.97 -2.40
N ARG A 685 -18.80 -21.95 -3.07
CA ARG A 685 -18.17 -20.63 -3.28
C ARG A 685 -16.80 -20.70 -3.97
N TYR A 686 -16.55 -21.77 -4.73
CA TYR A 686 -15.38 -21.85 -5.59
C TYR A 686 -15.52 -20.90 -6.78
N THR A 687 -14.40 -20.45 -7.33
CA THR A 687 -14.37 -19.51 -8.45
C THR A 687 -13.87 -20.21 -9.70
N TRP A 688 -14.65 -20.14 -10.79
CA TRP A 688 -14.32 -20.81 -12.06
C TRP A 688 -12.96 -20.36 -12.64
N ALA A 689 -12.58 -19.09 -12.42
CA ALA A 689 -11.27 -18.55 -12.82
C ALA A 689 -10.07 -19.23 -12.12
N ASN A 690 -10.29 -19.92 -11.00
CA ASN A 690 -9.26 -20.64 -10.27
C ASN A 690 -9.10 -22.10 -10.74
N VAL A 691 -9.94 -22.57 -11.67
CA VAL A 691 -9.86 -23.95 -12.16
C VAL A 691 -8.71 -24.07 -13.17
N ILE A 692 -7.71 -24.85 -12.80
CA ILE A 692 -6.51 -25.08 -13.59
C ILE A 692 -6.78 -26.19 -14.59
N ARG A 693 -6.61 -25.91 -15.88
CA ARG A 693 -6.62 -26.94 -16.91
C ARG A 693 -5.28 -27.66 -16.97
N ILE A 694 -5.29 -28.96 -16.76
CA ILE A 694 -4.11 -29.83 -16.80
C ILE A 694 -4.26 -30.88 -17.91
N PRO A 695 -3.16 -31.46 -18.44
CA PRO A 695 -3.25 -32.57 -19.38
C PRO A 695 -4.04 -33.73 -18.79
N GLU A 696 -4.91 -34.38 -19.58
CA GLU A 696 -5.74 -35.49 -19.12
C GLU A 696 -4.89 -36.64 -18.53
N SER A 697 -3.73 -36.92 -19.11
CA SER A 697 -2.80 -37.93 -18.60
C SER A 697 -2.31 -37.64 -17.17
N MET A 698 -2.14 -36.35 -16.83
CA MET A 698 -1.77 -35.92 -15.48
C MET A 698 -2.96 -36.05 -14.53
N LEU A 699 -4.16 -35.68 -14.97
CA LEU A 699 -5.38 -35.83 -14.16
C LEU A 699 -5.67 -37.30 -13.84
N VAL A 700 -5.50 -38.21 -14.81
CA VAL A 700 -5.71 -39.66 -14.63
C VAL A 700 -4.71 -40.26 -13.64
N ALA A 701 -3.47 -39.75 -13.61
CA ALA A 701 -2.44 -40.23 -12.69
C ALA A 701 -2.70 -39.86 -11.21
N ILE A 702 -3.56 -38.89 -10.93
CA ILE A 702 -3.95 -38.53 -9.55
C ILE A 702 -5.02 -39.51 -9.07
N SER A 703 -4.76 -40.19 -7.94
CA SER A 703 -5.70 -41.14 -7.35
C SER A 703 -7.03 -40.48 -6.98
N GLN A 704 -8.14 -41.18 -7.21
CA GLN A 704 -9.48 -40.65 -7.00
C GLN A 704 -9.98 -40.92 -5.57
N ALA A 705 -10.60 -39.91 -4.96
CA ALA A 705 -11.33 -39.99 -3.71
C ALA A 705 -12.83 -39.78 -3.94
N SER A 706 -13.64 -39.98 -2.89
CA SER A 706 -15.07 -39.71 -2.90
C SER A 706 -15.37 -38.27 -3.33
N GLY A 707 -16.44 -38.11 -4.11
CA GLY A 707 -16.85 -36.80 -4.64
C GLY A 707 -17.38 -35.84 -3.58
N LEU A 708 -17.31 -34.55 -3.89
CA LEU A 708 -17.85 -33.45 -3.11
C LEU A 708 -19.25 -33.12 -3.63
N ARG A 709 -20.27 -33.37 -2.79
CA ARG A 709 -21.67 -33.04 -3.05
C ARG A 709 -22.24 -32.29 -1.87
N LEU A 710 -22.94 -31.18 -2.12
CA LEU A 710 -23.70 -30.50 -1.08
C LEU A 710 -25.11 -31.11 -1.03
N ILE A 711 -25.42 -31.83 0.04
CA ILE A 711 -26.80 -32.29 0.28
C ILE A 711 -27.54 -31.14 0.94
N ILE A 712 -28.25 -30.36 0.13
CA ILE A 712 -29.29 -29.46 0.66
C ILE A 712 -30.43 -30.37 1.09
N ALA A 713 -30.68 -30.49 2.40
CA ALA A 713 -31.85 -31.18 2.89
C ALA A 713 -33.09 -30.43 2.38
N SER A 714 -33.80 -31.02 1.42
CA SER A 714 -35.04 -30.47 0.86
C SER A 714 -36.17 -30.77 1.82
N HIS A 715 -36.56 -29.84 2.70
CA HIS A 715 -37.86 -29.83 3.38
C HIS A 715 -38.48 -28.45 3.24
#